data_AF-A0A0T1WFK2-F1
#
_entry.id   AF-A0A0T1WFK2-F1
#
_cell.length_a   1.000
_cell.length_b   1.000
_cell.length_c   1.000
_cell.angle_alpha   90.00
_cell.angle_beta   90.00
_cell.angle_gamma   90.00
#
_symmetry.space_group_name_H-M   'P 1'
#
loop_
_entity.id
_entity.type
_entity.pdbx_description
1 polymer ?
#
loop_
_entity_poly.entity_id
_entity_poly.type
_entity_poly.pdbx_seq_one_letter_code
_entity_poly.pdbx_strand_id
1 'polypeptide(L)'
;MTETFQNFVCWDDAAVLAVTPRDAASLTDGRFQAIHHPLRLHVRRIDARDGEQWATEADVLAALRGPLRSDGYLFIPVVGGSGTGKSHLVRWVKDQIEGEPDWEVRYLPKNRTGLRRAIEIIIRDLKGPRIDEAREALESAPAYTESDETLAQRLLDELALLIGNLDQFQPEPPKDARTTQLREKVSRQLPDLLRDPVVRRKLVADGAVVQRLVGLALRGRAEGDGLDDDATHFLASDLPLSFEEIGDATTGAKKLLSQLAAVPALKDTAVAMINEALPEAEKRIAVSTQVDLVEVFREVRRALHTDGKQLALFVEDLTVLHGVEREFLDAIVEPVHSSDGDMCSLRMIFAVTEGHFDDLDTVKTRCDDAYWLDAPYGDDGVDEQEAVSFVARYFNAARLDPKEIDGEWAGRSKDDDKWLRNACKICPQQIVCHETFGASREGYGLYPLNDAAASRFVRALSTERFDPRDIVRDVISRLLRQGSADMRQGRFPSTLTVSPFEQNTAPLAPLIKDTVRRLRPIDSERVNNVLQYWSDETSPADVSGAVLEAFGVGDFATEMASLRALDASDVDPAETPTPDDKPKPRRSAIEERLKLEPRKQFAELAKWSSSQSELSASTFRELRKLILVTIQQNLEFGSVPVNLGEEFDTYCLRDIDIFIKGTVTRQAVGTPVIAVDRDEASALQALILAKELGSEDFPQAAEFRRILAGAIERWTNAVTARLSRPTTPSTTAAVSATIVASALTGNLSRATAPADYVSALFSVGDAPAFSPERSTKWTALVAKAFEVKARNQKQIEAEFGEARGRTGGIRMVQADRLLPIVKRFTSTWEIDSSDPAIAGFMRSVAPVVDQEWQALQVRVTEVQQLLDLERQRSWTDQTGKVLTVLRIAHQAGRLNDRNAVEELTSLAARDPDSVLRSFADAANLLTVDATLQDKLALLASDAPVHVAVVHGFAVRAATAIQSVERDLAARQTQAGGATDMEKAVTRVLEATSRFDDAVKGLLQ
;
A
#
# COMPACT_ATOMS: atom_id res chain seq x y z
N MET A 1 55.84 -1.74 -0.84
CA MET A 1 54.62 -2.29 -1.45
C MET A 1 53.73 -1.09 -1.71
N THR A 2 53.51 -0.73 -2.97
CA THR A 2 52.55 0.33 -3.33
C THR A 2 51.17 -0.18 -2.95
N GLU A 3 50.54 0.43 -1.93
CA GLU A 3 49.16 0.11 -1.56
C GLU A 3 48.26 0.31 -2.77
N THR A 4 47.41 -0.67 -3.07
CA THR A 4 46.42 -0.59 -4.14
C THR A 4 45.29 0.35 -3.73
N PHE A 5 44.81 1.21 -4.63
CA PHE A 5 43.72 2.16 -4.33
C PHE A 5 42.33 1.49 -4.16
N GLN A 6 42.23 0.19 -4.43
CA GLN A 6 41.03 -0.62 -4.23
C GLN A 6 40.64 -0.71 -2.75
N ASN A 7 39.39 -0.37 -2.43
CA ASN A 7 38.81 -0.35 -1.08
C ASN A 7 39.64 0.47 -0.07
N PHE A 8 40.31 1.52 -0.55
CA PHE A 8 41.17 2.36 0.28
C PHE A 8 40.34 3.23 1.23
N VAL A 9 40.72 3.37 2.50
CA VAL A 9 40.05 4.26 3.44
C VAL A 9 41.05 5.32 3.88
N CYS A 10 40.78 6.59 3.54
CA CYS A 10 41.69 7.70 3.80
C CYS A 10 41.29 8.60 4.98
N TRP A 11 40.18 8.28 5.66
CA TRP A 11 39.65 9.00 6.82
C TRP A 11 39.61 8.10 8.07
N ASP A 12 39.37 8.71 9.22
CA ASP A 12 39.22 7.99 10.50
C ASP A 12 37.82 8.17 11.10
N ASP A 13 37.23 7.09 11.62
CA ASP A 13 35.85 7.11 12.13
C ASP A 13 35.70 7.99 13.39
N ALA A 14 36.75 8.09 14.22
CA ALA A 14 36.74 8.97 15.39
C ALA A 14 36.92 10.43 14.99
N ALA A 15 37.74 10.72 13.97
CA ALA A 15 37.85 12.05 13.37
C ALA A 15 36.52 12.52 12.77
N VAL A 16 35.81 11.65 12.04
CA VAL A 16 34.46 11.95 11.53
C VAL A 16 33.53 12.36 12.68
N LEU A 17 33.43 11.56 13.75
CA LEU A 17 32.58 11.88 14.90
C LEU A 17 32.98 13.20 15.58
N ALA A 18 34.27 13.51 15.64
CA ALA A 18 34.79 14.72 16.27
C ALA A 18 34.49 16.01 15.50
N VAL A 19 34.23 15.92 14.18
CA VAL A 19 33.95 17.07 13.31
C VAL A 19 32.49 17.14 12.84
N THR A 20 31.67 16.13 13.13
CA THR A 20 30.23 16.12 12.85
C THR A 20 29.34 16.10 14.11
N PRO A 21 29.67 16.79 15.23
CA PRO A 21 28.71 16.88 16.31
C PRO A 21 27.48 17.67 15.85
N ARG A 22 26.32 17.36 16.42
CA ARG A 22 25.05 18.02 16.04
C ARG A 22 25.04 19.51 16.40
N ASP A 23 25.81 19.89 17.42
CA ASP A 23 25.77 21.22 18.01
C ASP A 23 27.03 21.98 17.67
N ALA A 24 26.87 23.12 16.98
CA ALA A 24 27.96 24.01 16.66
C ALA A 24 28.78 24.31 17.92
N ALA A 25 28.15 24.75 19.03
CA ALA A 25 28.77 25.07 20.32
C ALA A 25 29.61 23.95 20.98
N SER A 26 29.47 22.69 20.56
CA SER A 26 30.24 21.57 21.11
C SER A 26 31.63 21.40 20.51
N LEU A 27 31.88 22.03 19.37
CA LEU A 27 33.18 22.02 18.75
C LEU A 27 34.14 22.92 19.52
N THR A 28 35.39 22.51 19.62
CA THR A 28 36.50 23.43 19.92
C THR A 28 36.63 24.45 18.78
N ASP A 29 37.22 25.61 19.05
CA ASP A 29 37.33 26.68 18.05
C ASP A 29 38.09 26.22 16.80
N GLY A 30 39.13 25.40 16.97
CA GLY A 30 39.88 24.84 15.84
C GLY A 30 39.02 23.95 14.95
N ARG A 31 38.28 23.00 15.54
CA ARG A 31 37.42 22.11 14.75
C ARG A 31 36.25 22.85 14.12
N PHE A 32 35.65 23.81 14.83
CA PHE A 32 34.59 24.66 14.29
C PHE A 32 35.06 25.42 13.05
N GLN A 33 36.25 25.99 13.10
CA GLN A 33 36.81 26.80 12.01
C GLN A 33 37.33 25.93 10.86
N ALA A 34 37.74 24.69 11.16
CA ALA A 34 38.16 23.74 10.14
C ALA A 34 37.00 23.36 9.20
N ILE A 35 35.80 23.18 9.76
CA ILE A 35 34.60 22.79 9.00
C ILE A 35 33.74 23.99 8.57
N HIS A 36 33.99 25.18 9.10
CA HIS A 36 33.22 26.37 8.74
C HIS A 36 33.33 26.65 7.24
N HIS A 37 32.17 26.81 6.60
CA HIS A 37 32.02 27.21 5.22
C HIS A 37 31.07 28.41 5.20
N PRO A 38 31.38 29.49 4.46
CA PRO A 38 30.54 30.67 4.42
C PRO A 38 29.11 30.35 3.98
N LEU A 39 28.13 30.86 4.71
CA LEU A 39 26.71 30.68 4.39
C LEU A 39 26.19 31.77 3.44
N ARG A 40 25.22 31.40 2.59
CA ARG A 40 24.48 32.31 1.73
C ARG A 40 23.23 32.83 2.44
N LEU A 41 23.09 34.15 2.48
CA LEU A 41 22.05 34.84 3.24
C LEU A 41 21.27 35.79 2.34
N HIS A 42 20.04 36.09 2.72
CA HIS A 42 19.32 37.26 2.23
C HIS A 42 19.17 38.31 3.33
N VAL A 43 19.29 39.59 2.99
CA VAL A 43 18.92 40.68 3.90
C VAL A 43 17.56 41.26 3.46
N ARG A 44 16.67 41.44 4.43
CA ARG A 44 15.36 42.07 4.23
C ARG A 44 15.17 43.19 5.24
N ARG A 45 14.81 44.39 4.76
CA ARG A 45 14.40 45.50 5.61
C ARG A 45 13.03 45.23 6.20
N ILE A 46 12.88 45.37 7.51
CA ILE A 46 11.62 45.03 8.19
C ILE A 46 10.51 46.03 7.84
N ASP A 47 10.85 47.30 7.62
CA ASP A 47 9.89 48.36 7.26
C ASP A 47 9.57 48.45 5.76
N ALA A 48 10.25 47.67 4.91
CA ALA A 48 10.08 47.73 3.46
C ALA A 48 9.34 46.49 2.93
N ARG A 49 8.25 46.70 2.17
CA ARG A 49 7.49 45.60 1.53
C ARG A 49 8.19 44.93 0.35
N ASP A 50 9.22 45.58 -0.20
CA ASP A 50 10.03 45.06 -1.31
C ASP A 50 11.51 45.41 -1.07
N GLY A 51 12.41 44.44 -1.23
CA GLY A 51 13.86 44.67 -1.14
C GLY A 51 14.68 43.50 -0.58
N GLU A 52 14.41 42.27 -1.02
CA GLU A 52 15.30 41.15 -0.72
C GLU A 52 16.60 41.28 -1.52
N GLN A 53 17.73 41.28 -0.82
CA GLN A 53 19.07 41.36 -1.43
C GLN A 53 19.95 40.23 -0.91
N TRP A 54 20.84 39.73 -1.76
CA TRP A 54 21.88 38.80 -1.31
C TRP A 54 22.81 39.47 -0.31
N ALA A 55 23.12 38.77 0.77
CA ALA A 55 24.05 39.17 1.80
C ALA A 55 25.02 38.03 2.13
N THR A 56 26.14 38.41 2.72
CA THR A 56 27.21 37.52 3.17
C THR A 56 27.38 37.62 4.67
N GLU A 57 28.08 36.66 5.27
CA GLU A 57 28.39 36.71 6.70
C GLU A 57 29.25 37.94 7.07
N ALA A 58 30.06 38.45 6.12
CA ALA A 58 30.79 39.70 6.27
C ALA A 58 29.86 40.91 6.39
N ASP A 59 28.70 40.90 5.72
CA ASP A 59 27.70 41.96 5.84
C ASP A 59 27.03 41.94 7.22
N VAL A 60 26.81 40.75 7.80
CA VAL A 60 26.32 40.60 9.19
C VAL A 60 27.33 41.17 10.18
N LEU A 61 28.62 40.87 10.00
CA LEU A 61 29.68 41.45 10.83
C LEU A 61 29.77 42.98 10.68
N ALA A 62 29.68 43.48 9.45
CA ALA A 62 29.71 44.91 9.18
C ALA A 62 28.51 45.62 9.82
N ALA A 63 27.31 45.03 9.73
CA ALA A 63 26.13 45.54 10.41
C ALA A 63 26.33 45.55 11.93
N LEU A 64 26.85 44.46 12.51
CA LEU A 64 27.11 44.37 13.94
C LEU A 64 28.13 45.39 14.45
N ARG A 65 29.16 45.71 13.66
CA ARG A 65 30.15 46.78 13.94
C ARG A 65 29.63 48.18 13.58
N GLY A 66 28.49 48.28 12.91
CA GLY A 66 27.90 49.51 12.43
C GLY A 66 27.47 50.48 13.54
N PRO A 67 26.93 51.65 13.16
CA PRO A 67 26.42 52.62 14.12
C PRO A 67 25.24 52.03 14.90
N LEU A 68 25.14 52.37 16.18
CA LEU A 68 23.94 52.11 16.97
C LEU A 68 22.82 53.04 16.53
N ARG A 69 21.57 52.64 16.78
CA ARG A 69 20.41 53.50 16.64
C ARG A 69 20.46 54.68 17.64
N SER A 70 19.62 55.68 17.44
CA SER A 70 19.57 56.88 18.31
C SER A 70 19.20 56.58 19.78
N ASP A 71 18.52 55.47 20.01
CA ASP A 71 18.17 54.93 21.32
C ASP A 71 19.25 54.02 21.93
N GLY A 72 20.34 53.76 21.18
CA GLY A 72 21.57 53.16 21.69
C GLY A 72 21.61 51.64 21.73
N TYR A 73 20.71 50.97 21.00
CA TYR A 73 20.76 49.53 20.76
C TYR A 73 20.82 49.18 19.25
N LEU A 74 21.24 47.95 18.95
CA LEU A 74 21.25 47.35 17.61
C LEU A 74 20.88 45.87 17.71
N PHE A 75 19.84 45.46 16.98
CA PHE A 75 19.37 44.08 16.93
C PHE A 75 19.48 43.52 15.53
N ILE A 76 20.09 42.34 15.43
CA ILE A 76 20.31 41.61 14.18
C ILE A 76 19.63 40.24 14.29
N PRO A 77 18.38 40.11 13.83
CA PRO A 77 17.71 38.83 13.74
C PRO A 77 18.29 37.98 12.59
N VAL A 78 18.60 36.72 12.90
CA VAL A 78 18.96 35.67 11.95
C VAL A 78 17.81 34.68 11.84
N VAL A 79 17.08 34.71 10.75
CA VAL A 79 15.82 33.98 10.55
C VAL A 79 16.02 32.80 9.61
N GLY A 80 15.37 31.67 9.87
CA GLY A 80 15.42 30.52 8.95
C GLY A 80 14.90 29.21 9.54
N GLY A 81 14.70 28.22 8.69
CA GLY A 81 14.22 26.88 9.07
C GLY A 81 15.17 26.12 9.99
N SER A 82 14.71 25.01 10.57
CA SER A 82 15.62 24.10 11.27
C SER A 82 16.71 23.58 10.32
N GLY A 83 17.94 23.41 10.82
CA GLY A 83 19.06 22.86 10.05
C GLY A 83 19.80 23.82 9.12
N THR A 84 19.33 25.06 8.92
CA THR A 84 19.90 26.00 7.93
C THR A 84 21.22 26.68 8.35
N GLY A 85 21.78 26.33 9.51
CA GLY A 85 23.05 26.89 9.97
C GLY A 85 22.94 28.17 10.82
N LYS A 86 21.75 28.57 11.30
CA LYS A 86 21.58 29.79 12.12
C LYS A 86 22.51 29.85 13.34
N SER A 87 22.54 28.78 14.15
CA SER A 87 23.41 28.71 15.33
C SER A 87 24.89 28.71 14.93
N HIS A 88 25.23 28.12 13.77
CA HIS A 88 26.59 28.17 13.20
C HIS A 88 26.99 29.61 12.86
N LEU A 89 26.10 30.39 12.23
CA LEU A 89 26.34 31.80 11.94
C LEU A 89 26.54 32.62 13.21
N VAL A 90 25.64 32.50 14.19
CA VAL A 90 25.73 33.26 15.47
C VAL A 90 27.05 32.94 16.19
N ARG A 91 27.43 31.66 16.27
CA ARG A 91 28.72 31.25 16.85
C ARG A 91 29.89 31.84 16.06
N TRP A 92 29.86 31.77 14.73
CA TRP A 92 30.94 32.30 13.90
C TRP A 92 31.10 33.81 14.10
N VAL A 93 30.01 34.59 14.07
CA VAL A 93 30.07 36.05 14.30
C VAL A 93 30.66 36.36 15.68
N LYS A 94 30.31 35.58 16.72
CA LYS A 94 30.89 35.70 18.06
C LYS A 94 32.41 35.50 18.06
N ASP A 95 32.92 34.51 17.31
CA ASP A 95 34.35 34.23 17.26
C ASP A 95 35.14 35.36 16.56
N GLN A 96 34.50 36.09 15.62
CA GLN A 96 35.13 37.18 14.86
C GLN A 96 35.20 38.52 15.60
N ILE A 97 34.42 38.68 16.67
CA ILE A 97 34.36 39.91 17.49
C ILE A 97 34.96 39.71 18.90
N GLU A 98 35.42 38.50 19.21
CA GLU A 98 36.05 38.21 20.49
C GLU A 98 37.34 39.01 20.65
N GLY A 99 37.37 39.89 21.65
CA GLY A 99 38.47 40.83 21.90
C GLY A 99 38.30 42.22 21.29
N GLU A 100 37.11 42.58 20.77
CA GLU A 100 36.77 43.97 20.46
C GLU A 100 36.89 44.86 21.72
N PRO A 101 37.54 46.03 21.63
CA PRO A 101 37.71 46.92 22.77
C PRO A 101 36.36 47.45 23.26
N ASP A 102 36.23 47.57 24.58
CA ASP A 102 35.04 48.07 25.26
C ASP A 102 33.75 47.24 25.07
N TRP A 103 33.82 46.05 24.46
CA TRP A 103 32.68 45.14 24.31
C TRP A 103 32.73 44.01 25.33
N GLU A 104 31.70 43.91 26.17
CA GLU A 104 31.48 42.76 27.04
C GLU A 104 30.65 41.72 26.28
N VAL A 105 31.31 40.65 25.83
CA VAL A 105 30.68 39.59 25.05
C VAL A 105 29.97 38.58 25.96
N ARG A 106 28.70 38.29 25.67
CA ARG A 106 27.88 37.27 26.32
C ARG A 106 27.30 36.35 25.25
N TYR A 107 27.53 35.04 25.39
CA TYR A 107 27.11 34.04 24.40
C TYR A 107 26.20 33.00 25.06
N LEU A 108 25.02 32.83 24.50
CA LEU A 108 23.96 31.92 24.94
C LEU A 108 23.84 30.77 23.91
N PRO A 109 24.51 29.63 24.14
CA PRO A 109 24.44 28.48 23.24
C PRO A 109 23.08 27.78 23.31
N LYS A 110 22.58 27.29 22.17
CA LYS A 110 21.24 26.70 22.00
C LYS A 110 20.96 25.58 23.00
N ASN A 111 21.91 24.66 23.12
CA ASN A 111 21.68 23.38 23.77
C ASN A 111 22.27 23.28 25.16
N ARG A 112 22.98 24.30 25.66
CA ARG A 112 23.61 24.26 26.99
C ARG A 112 23.09 25.34 27.91
N THR A 113 21.94 25.92 27.58
CA THR A 113 21.45 27.09 28.27
C THR A 113 19.93 26.99 28.40
N GLY A 114 19.45 26.60 29.58
CA GLY A 114 18.09 26.90 30.00
C GLY A 114 18.02 28.31 30.58
N LEU A 115 16.82 28.81 30.88
CA LEU A 115 16.60 30.16 31.39
C LEU A 115 17.51 30.50 32.58
N ARG A 116 17.66 29.58 33.54
CA ARG A 116 18.59 29.72 34.68
C ARG A 116 20.01 30.04 34.20
N ARG A 117 20.54 29.20 33.31
CA ARG A 117 21.91 29.31 32.83
C ARG A 117 22.10 30.57 31.97
N ALA A 118 21.07 31.00 31.25
CA ALA A 118 21.11 32.25 30.51
C ALA A 118 21.32 33.44 31.46
N ILE A 119 20.55 33.49 32.56
CA ILE A 119 20.69 34.53 33.58
C ILE A 119 22.08 34.48 34.22
N GLU A 120 22.57 33.29 34.61
CA GLU A 120 23.93 33.10 35.16
C GLU A 120 25.02 33.63 34.22
N ILE A 121 24.90 33.38 32.90
CA ILE A 121 25.85 33.88 31.91
C ILE A 121 25.80 35.40 31.85
N ILE A 122 24.61 35.99 31.84
CA ILE A 122 24.44 37.45 31.66
C ILE A 122 24.94 38.22 32.88
N ILE A 123 24.63 37.78 34.11
CA ILE A 123 25.07 38.43 35.36
C ILE A 123 26.51 38.08 35.78
N ARG A 124 27.22 37.25 35.00
CA ARG A 124 28.55 36.77 35.35
C ARG A 124 29.51 37.95 35.56
N ASP A 125 30.29 37.87 36.63
CA ASP A 125 31.29 38.86 37.04
C ASP A 125 30.76 40.28 37.35
N LEU A 126 29.43 40.43 37.52
CA LEU A 126 28.77 41.68 37.88
C LEU A 126 28.23 41.65 39.31
N LYS A 127 28.07 42.84 39.92
CA LYS A 127 27.53 43.06 41.27
C LYS A 127 26.52 44.19 41.26
N GLY A 128 25.50 44.09 42.11
CA GLY A 128 24.44 45.08 42.25
C GLY A 128 23.28 44.52 43.08
N PRO A 129 22.51 45.35 43.80
CA PRO A 129 21.38 44.89 44.61
C PRO A 129 20.42 43.93 43.88
N ARG A 130 20.01 44.23 42.64
CA ARG A 130 19.12 43.36 41.83
C ARG A 130 19.84 42.16 41.24
N ILE A 131 21.11 42.26 40.89
CA ILE A 131 21.98 41.17 40.43
C ILE A 131 22.19 40.16 41.56
N ASP A 132 22.38 40.65 42.79
CA ASP A 132 22.55 39.84 43.99
C ASP A 132 21.21 39.21 44.40
N GLU A 133 20.09 39.95 44.34
CA GLU A 133 18.73 39.39 44.50
C GLU A 133 18.43 38.31 43.45
N ALA A 134 18.79 38.53 42.18
CA ALA A 134 18.62 37.54 41.12
C ALA A 134 19.45 36.29 41.40
N ARG A 135 20.70 36.46 41.86
CA ARG A 135 21.57 35.35 42.25
C ARG A 135 20.98 34.57 43.42
N GLU A 136 20.52 35.25 44.46
CA GLU A 136 19.83 34.64 45.62
C GLU A 136 18.53 33.93 45.21
N ALA A 137 17.79 34.50 44.26
CA ALA A 137 16.56 33.89 43.76
C ALA A 137 16.80 32.65 42.88
N LEU A 138 17.89 32.61 42.11
CA LEU A 138 18.33 31.41 41.40
C LEU A 138 18.83 30.32 42.36
N GLU A 139 19.43 30.73 43.50
CA GLU A 139 19.86 29.83 44.58
C GLU A 139 18.69 29.35 45.46
N SER A 140 17.59 30.10 45.56
CA SER A 140 16.41 29.73 46.36
C SER A 140 15.28 29.06 45.56
N ALA A 141 15.40 28.99 44.22
CA ALA A 141 14.41 28.34 43.36
C ALA A 141 14.23 26.84 43.69
N PRO A 142 13.05 26.25 43.45
CA PRO A 142 12.83 24.79 43.63
C PRO A 142 13.88 23.95 42.91
N ALA A 143 14.32 24.39 41.74
CA ALA A 143 15.40 23.79 40.95
C ALA A 143 16.74 23.59 41.70
N TYR A 144 16.99 24.34 42.78
CA TYR A 144 18.22 24.23 43.59
C TYR A 144 18.00 23.47 44.91
N THR A 145 16.78 23.46 45.41
CA THR A 145 16.45 22.93 46.75
C THR A 145 15.78 21.56 46.71
N GLU A 146 15.22 21.15 45.57
CA GLU A 146 14.48 19.91 45.40
C GLU A 146 15.19 18.90 44.49
N SER A 147 14.82 17.63 44.62
CA SER A 147 15.35 16.56 43.75
C SER A 147 14.68 16.55 42.37
N ASP A 148 15.34 15.99 41.36
CA ASP A 148 14.81 15.86 40.00
C ASP A 148 13.44 15.16 39.97
N GLU A 149 13.23 14.17 40.83
CA GLU A 149 11.97 13.44 40.92
C GLU A 149 10.83 14.35 41.42
N THR A 150 11.13 15.27 42.33
CA THR A 150 10.15 16.22 42.86
C THR A 150 9.81 17.28 41.81
N LEU A 151 10.81 17.76 41.08
CA LEU A 151 10.65 18.71 39.97
C LEU A 151 9.85 18.09 38.81
N ALA A 152 10.05 16.81 38.52
CA ALA A 152 9.26 16.08 37.53
C ALA A 152 7.78 16.01 37.91
N GLN A 153 7.46 15.81 39.20
CA GLN A 153 6.08 15.88 39.67
C GLN A 153 5.50 17.28 39.51
N ARG A 154 6.25 18.32 39.89
CA ARG A 154 5.81 19.71 39.76
C ARG A 154 5.57 20.11 38.30
N LEU A 155 6.44 19.71 37.38
CA LEU A 155 6.29 20.01 35.96
C LEU A 155 4.96 19.45 35.42
N LEU A 156 4.59 18.22 35.80
CA LEU A 156 3.31 17.63 35.44
C LEU A 156 2.11 18.37 36.04
N ASP A 157 2.23 18.88 37.27
CA ASP A 157 1.18 19.67 37.91
C ASP A 157 0.97 21.04 37.23
N GLU A 158 2.06 21.72 36.87
CA GLU A 158 2.02 22.99 36.13
C GLU A 158 1.47 22.79 34.71
N LEU A 159 1.91 21.77 33.99
CA LEU A 159 1.36 21.42 32.68
C LEU A 159 -0.15 21.17 32.76
N ALA A 160 -0.59 20.38 33.75
CA ALA A 160 -2.01 20.11 33.94
C ALA A 160 -2.82 21.35 34.35
N LEU A 161 -2.20 22.33 35.03
CA LEU A 161 -2.83 23.60 35.37
C LEU A 161 -2.95 24.51 34.15
N LEU A 162 -1.86 24.67 33.40
CA LEU A 162 -1.79 25.54 32.22
C LEU A 162 -2.70 25.04 31.10
N ILE A 163 -2.66 23.74 30.78
CA ILE A 163 -3.50 23.14 29.75
C ILE A 163 -4.99 23.30 30.06
N GLY A 164 -5.37 23.20 31.34
CA GLY A 164 -6.75 23.43 31.77
C GLY A 164 -7.23 24.88 31.59
N ASN A 165 -6.31 25.83 31.43
CA ASN A 165 -6.58 27.26 31.32
C ASN A 165 -6.27 27.86 29.93
N LEU A 166 -5.60 27.12 29.02
CA LEU A 166 -5.17 27.60 27.69
C LEU A 166 -6.32 28.25 26.89
N ASP A 167 -7.52 27.66 26.91
CA ASP A 167 -8.68 28.14 26.14
C ASP A 167 -9.28 29.45 26.70
N GLN A 168 -8.90 29.90 27.91
CA GLN A 168 -9.39 31.15 28.49
C GLN A 168 -8.63 32.39 28.02
N PHE A 169 -7.44 32.21 27.42
CA PHE A 169 -6.51 33.31 27.11
C PHE A 169 -6.20 33.50 25.62
N GLN A 170 -6.80 32.69 24.72
CA GLN A 170 -6.63 32.87 23.27
C GLN A 170 -7.59 33.94 22.72
N PRO A 171 -7.07 35.02 22.08
CA PRO A 171 -7.92 36.08 21.52
C PRO A 171 -8.70 35.69 20.25
N GLU A 172 -8.24 34.66 19.50
CA GLU A 172 -8.87 34.22 18.24
C GLU A 172 -8.94 32.70 18.11
N PRO A 173 -10.12 32.10 17.86
CA PRO A 173 -10.25 30.66 17.61
C PRO A 173 -9.72 30.29 16.20
N PRO A 174 -9.20 29.06 16.01
CA PRO A 174 -8.78 28.57 14.70
C PRO A 174 -9.89 28.69 13.65
N LYS A 175 -9.54 28.99 12.39
CA LYS A 175 -10.49 29.12 11.27
C LYS A 175 -11.23 27.81 10.94
N ASP A 176 -10.73 26.66 11.38
CA ASP A 176 -11.33 25.34 11.18
C ASP A 176 -12.11 24.85 12.41
N ALA A 177 -13.42 24.72 12.26
CA ALA A 177 -14.33 24.26 13.31
C ALA A 177 -13.98 22.85 13.85
N ARG A 178 -13.39 21.98 13.04
CA ARG A 178 -13.01 20.63 13.46
C ARG A 178 -11.80 20.65 14.39
N THR A 179 -10.81 21.48 14.08
CA THR A 179 -9.60 21.67 14.90
C THR A 179 -9.96 22.29 16.25
N THR A 180 -10.86 23.28 16.29
CA THR A 180 -11.36 23.90 17.53
C THR A 180 -12.05 22.89 18.45
N GLN A 181 -12.93 22.03 17.91
CA GLN A 181 -13.59 20.98 18.70
C GLN A 181 -12.62 19.94 19.26
N LEU A 182 -11.55 19.59 18.52
CA LEU A 182 -10.52 18.68 19.01
C LEU A 182 -9.73 19.33 20.15
N ARG A 183 -9.31 20.59 20.02
CA ARG A 183 -8.61 21.34 21.07
C ARG A 183 -9.43 21.44 22.36
N GLU A 184 -10.70 21.87 22.30
CA GLU A 184 -11.57 21.97 23.48
C GLU A 184 -11.77 20.63 24.20
N LYS A 185 -11.83 19.53 23.43
CA LYS A 185 -11.97 18.20 24.01
C LYS A 185 -10.70 17.77 24.72
N VAL A 186 -9.54 18.04 24.13
CA VAL A 186 -8.22 17.71 24.69
C VAL A 186 -7.94 18.57 25.93
N SER A 187 -8.19 19.88 25.90
CA SER A 187 -7.97 20.79 27.03
C SER A 187 -8.72 20.37 28.30
N ARG A 188 -9.92 19.79 28.16
CA ARG A 188 -10.70 19.29 29.30
C ARG A 188 -10.21 17.95 29.86
N GLN A 189 -9.69 17.06 29.02
CA GLN A 189 -9.41 15.66 29.41
C GLN A 189 -7.93 15.39 29.68
N LEU A 190 -7.04 16.16 29.05
CA LEU A 190 -5.59 16.00 29.17
C LEU A 190 -5.06 16.33 30.59
N PRO A 191 -5.57 17.35 31.31
CA PRO A 191 -5.19 17.59 32.70
C PRO A 191 -5.47 16.40 33.63
N ASP A 192 -6.58 15.69 33.44
CA ASP A 192 -6.91 14.50 34.23
C ASP A 192 -5.94 13.35 33.95
N LEU A 193 -5.49 13.22 32.70
CA LEU A 193 -4.48 12.24 32.30
C LEU A 193 -3.11 12.53 32.91
N LEU A 194 -2.67 13.81 32.90
CA LEU A 194 -1.40 14.23 33.50
C LEU A 194 -1.40 14.12 35.03
N ARG A 195 -2.58 14.12 35.66
CA ARG A 195 -2.76 13.88 37.11
C ARG A 195 -2.97 12.41 37.48
N ASP A 196 -3.14 11.52 36.51
CA ASP A 196 -3.38 10.10 36.77
C ASP A 196 -2.15 9.43 37.42
N PRO A 197 -2.30 8.74 38.57
CA PRO A 197 -1.18 8.16 39.29
C PRO A 197 -0.36 7.12 38.49
N VAL A 198 -0.97 6.39 37.56
CA VAL A 198 -0.30 5.36 36.77
C VAL A 198 0.47 6.00 35.61
N VAL A 199 -0.16 6.96 34.93
CA VAL A 199 0.48 7.72 33.86
C VAL A 199 1.66 8.53 34.40
N ARG A 200 1.48 9.24 35.52
CA ARG A 200 2.56 10.00 36.18
C ARG A 200 3.78 9.14 36.46
N ARG A 201 3.59 7.95 37.05
CA ARG A 201 4.70 7.02 37.35
C ARG A 201 5.51 6.63 36.12
N LYS A 202 4.88 6.54 34.94
CA LYS A 202 5.57 6.21 33.69
C LYS A 202 6.29 7.42 33.10
N LEU A 203 5.65 8.58 33.14
CA LEU A 203 6.21 9.81 32.59
C LEU A 203 7.43 10.32 33.38
N VAL A 204 7.51 10.03 34.68
CA VAL A 204 8.61 10.43 35.59
C VAL A 204 9.62 9.32 35.89
N ALA A 205 9.47 8.13 35.30
CA ALA A 205 10.41 7.04 35.52
C ALA A 205 11.82 7.42 35.03
N ASP A 206 12.83 6.71 35.50
CA ASP A 206 14.22 6.95 35.08
C ASP A 206 14.35 6.80 33.56
N GLY A 207 14.84 7.86 32.90
CA GLY A 207 14.96 7.94 31.44
C GLY A 207 13.66 8.27 30.69
N ALA A 208 12.54 8.52 31.39
CA ALA A 208 11.29 8.94 30.77
C ALA A 208 11.27 10.44 30.43
N VAL A 209 10.30 10.85 29.61
CA VAL A 209 10.20 12.20 29.04
C VAL A 209 10.24 13.32 30.07
N VAL A 210 9.56 13.21 31.22
CA VAL A 210 9.48 14.34 32.16
C VAL A 210 10.79 14.52 32.91
N GLN A 211 11.46 13.43 33.30
CA GLN A 211 12.81 13.53 33.87
C GLN A 211 13.79 14.12 32.86
N ARG A 212 13.70 13.72 31.58
CA ARG A 212 14.48 14.30 30.48
C ARG A 212 14.23 15.81 30.36
N LEU A 213 12.98 16.24 30.30
CA LEU A 213 12.61 17.65 30.15
C LEU A 213 13.09 18.50 31.35
N VAL A 214 12.89 18.02 32.58
CA VAL A 214 13.43 18.70 33.79
C VAL A 214 14.95 18.80 33.75
N GLY A 215 15.65 17.72 33.39
CA GLY A 215 17.10 17.73 33.26
C GLY A 215 17.59 18.77 32.25
N LEU A 216 16.94 18.84 31.09
CA LEU A 216 17.28 19.77 30.01
C LEU A 216 16.93 21.23 30.34
N ALA A 217 15.77 21.49 30.94
CA ALA A 217 15.36 22.84 31.33
C ALA A 217 16.30 23.46 32.37
N LEU A 218 16.83 22.64 33.29
CA LEU A 218 17.67 23.12 34.40
C LEU A 218 19.17 23.15 34.07
N ARG A 219 19.68 22.12 33.40
CA ARG A 219 21.12 21.92 33.18
C ARG A 219 21.54 22.14 31.73
N GLY A 220 20.59 22.22 30.81
CA GLY A 220 20.86 22.08 29.39
C GLY A 220 21.28 20.65 29.01
N ARG A 221 21.67 20.46 27.75
CA ARG A 221 22.28 19.24 27.21
C ARG A 221 23.71 19.08 27.71
N ALA A 222 24.09 17.83 27.93
CA ALA A 222 25.47 17.46 28.21
C ALA A 222 26.21 17.11 26.90
N GLU A 223 27.53 17.28 26.89
CA GLU A 223 28.36 16.85 25.75
C GLU A 223 28.23 15.35 25.52
N GLY A 224 27.77 14.97 24.32
CA GLY A 224 27.66 13.57 23.92
C GLY A 224 26.48 12.84 24.56
N ASP A 225 25.44 13.53 25.02
CA ASP A 225 24.23 12.91 25.59
C ASP A 225 23.42 12.07 24.58
N GLY A 226 23.70 12.21 23.27
CA GLY A 226 23.05 11.46 22.20
C GLY A 226 21.62 11.88 21.90
N LEU A 227 21.12 12.95 22.54
CA LEU A 227 19.76 13.46 22.39
C LEU A 227 19.64 14.35 21.13
N ASP A 228 18.52 14.28 20.41
CA ASP A 228 18.22 15.14 19.25
C ASP A 228 17.52 16.45 19.66
N ASP A 229 17.15 17.29 18.69
CA ASP A 229 16.43 18.55 18.99
C ASP A 229 15.00 18.32 19.46
N ASP A 230 14.43 17.16 19.15
CA ASP A 230 13.12 16.73 19.64
C ASP A 230 13.19 16.35 21.13
N ALA A 231 14.39 16.17 21.67
CA ALA A 231 14.61 15.91 23.09
C ALA A 231 14.27 17.09 24.02
N THR A 232 14.04 18.30 23.53
CA THR A 232 13.46 19.39 24.36
C THR A 232 11.93 19.43 24.29
N HIS A 233 11.32 18.52 23.52
CA HIS A 233 9.88 18.46 23.31
C HIS A 233 9.30 17.15 23.86
N PHE A 234 7.99 17.20 24.12
CA PHE A 234 7.17 16.03 24.32
C PHE A 234 6.77 15.46 22.95
N LEU A 235 6.99 14.16 22.74
CA LEU A 235 6.73 13.48 21.47
C LEU A 235 5.53 12.56 21.55
N ALA A 236 4.98 12.22 20.38
CA ALA A 236 3.88 11.26 20.28
C ALA A 236 4.24 9.86 20.81
N SER A 237 5.53 9.49 20.74
CA SER A 237 6.07 8.25 21.30
C SER A 237 6.21 8.26 22.82
N ASP A 238 6.19 9.43 23.45
CA ASP A 238 6.33 9.58 24.91
C ASP A 238 5.02 9.28 25.66
N LEU A 239 3.90 9.18 24.94
CA LEU A 239 2.62 8.77 25.52
C LEU A 239 2.59 7.25 25.77
N PRO A 240 2.13 6.79 26.95
CA PRO A 240 2.02 5.36 27.26
C PRO A 240 0.80 4.73 26.55
N LEU A 241 0.92 4.50 25.23
CA LEU A 241 -0.16 4.06 24.35
C LEU A 241 -0.22 2.55 24.11
N SER A 242 0.67 1.74 24.70
CA SER A 242 0.59 0.29 24.54
C SER A 242 -0.58 -0.32 25.33
N PHE A 243 -1.07 -1.48 24.87
CA PHE A 243 -2.27 -2.11 25.46
C PHE A 243 -2.10 -2.48 26.94
N GLU A 244 -0.91 -2.98 27.31
CA GLU A 244 -0.56 -3.26 28.71
C GLU A 244 -0.56 -1.96 29.53
N GLU A 245 -0.03 -0.88 28.98
CA GLU A 245 0.09 0.38 29.70
C GLU A 245 -1.24 1.10 29.94
N ILE A 246 -2.16 1.00 28.96
CA ILE A 246 -3.54 1.49 29.08
C ILE A 246 -4.30 0.68 30.13
N GLY A 247 -4.01 -0.62 30.25
CA GLY A 247 -4.67 -1.55 31.18
C GLY A 247 -4.59 -1.14 32.65
N ASP A 248 -3.55 -0.41 33.05
CA ASP A 248 -3.27 -0.08 34.45
C ASP A 248 -3.83 1.29 34.90
N ALA A 249 -4.22 2.18 33.99
CA ALA A 249 -4.63 3.55 34.31
C ALA A 249 -6.05 3.65 34.92
N THR A 250 -6.46 4.80 35.45
CA THR A 250 -7.86 4.99 35.93
C THR A 250 -8.86 4.98 34.77
N THR A 251 -10.15 4.69 35.02
CA THR A 251 -11.18 4.58 33.97
C THR A 251 -11.25 5.80 33.04
N GLY A 252 -11.06 7.01 33.58
CA GLY A 252 -11.00 8.25 32.80
C GLY A 252 -9.77 8.31 31.88
N ALA A 253 -8.58 8.04 32.43
CA ALA A 253 -7.33 7.99 31.70
C ALA A 253 -7.31 6.90 30.61
N LYS A 254 -7.84 5.68 30.91
CA LYS A 254 -7.96 4.60 29.92
C LYS A 254 -8.75 5.02 28.69
N LYS A 255 -9.86 5.73 28.91
CA LYS A 255 -10.73 6.21 27.83
C LYS A 255 -10.00 7.18 26.92
N LEU A 256 -9.23 8.12 27.49
CA LEU A 256 -8.46 9.08 26.68
C LEU A 256 -7.28 8.40 25.98
N LEU A 257 -6.47 7.59 26.66
CA LEU A 257 -5.33 6.88 26.04
C LEU A 257 -5.79 5.98 24.89
N SER A 258 -6.91 5.26 25.06
CA SER A 258 -7.48 4.44 23.97
C SER A 258 -7.91 5.29 22.76
N GLN A 259 -8.40 6.51 22.99
CA GLN A 259 -8.75 7.44 21.90
C GLN A 259 -7.51 8.00 21.21
N LEU A 260 -6.46 8.35 21.96
CA LEU A 260 -5.18 8.83 21.42
C LEU A 260 -4.48 7.75 20.59
N ALA A 261 -4.55 6.48 21.00
CA ALA A 261 -4.02 5.36 20.23
C ALA A 261 -4.77 5.11 18.92
N ALA A 262 -6.10 5.35 18.89
CA ALA A 262 -6.95 5.10 17.73
C ALA A 262 -7.03 6.28 16.73
N VAL A 263 -6.84 7.52 17.19
CA VAL A 263 -7.10 8.73 16.39
C VAL A 263 -5.82 9.59 16.31
N PRO A 264 -5.04 9.54 15.21
CA PRO A 264 -3.81 10.30 15.05
C PRO A 264 -3.99 11.81 15.29
N ALA A 265 -5.04 12.42 14.72
CA ALA A 265 -5.30 13.86 14.90
C ALA A 265 -5.50 14.28 16.37
N LEU A 266 -6.10 13.41 17.21
CA LEU A 266 -6.29 13.70 18.64
C LEU A 266 -4.96 13.60 19.39
N LYS A 267 -4.11 12.63 19.02
CA LYS A 267 -2.75 12.46 19.53
C LYS A 267 -1.88 13.66 19.20
N ASP A 268 -1.87 14.08 17.95
CA ASP A 268 -1.08 15.22 17.49
C ASP A 268 -1.55 16.53 18.17
N THR A 269 -2.86 16.69 18.37
CA THR A 269 -3.42 17.83 19.13
C THR A 269 -2.97 17.81 20.59
N ALA A 270 -2.97 16.64 21.26
CA ALA A 270 -2.54 16.52 22.65
C ALA A 270 -1.04 16.84 22.81
N VAL A 271 -0.20 16.32 21.93
CA VAL A 271 1.24 16.61 21.92
C VAL A 271 1.48 18.11 21.69
N ALA A 272 0.79 18.71 20.71
CA ALA A 272 0.90 20.15 20.44
C ALA A 272 0.52 21.00 21.67
N MET A 273 -0.57 20.66 22.38
CA MET A 273 -0.99 21.40 23.58
C MET A 273 -0.03 21.24 24.76
N ILE A 274 0.61 20.07 24.92
CA ILE A 274 1.66 19.89 25.94
C ILE A 274 2.84 20.80 25.61
N ASN A 275 3.31 20.78 24.35
CA ASN A 275 4.44 21.59 23.93
C ASN A 275 4.13 23.11 23.93
N GLU A 276 2.87 23.52 23.76
CA GLU A 276 2.43 24.91 23.91
C GLU A 276 2.48 25.39 25.39
N ALA A 277 2.11 24.51 26.34
CA ALA A 277 2.14 24.83 27.77
C ALA A 277 3.53 24.63 28.41
N LEU A 278 4.42 23.87 27.78
CA LEU A 278 5.70 23.45 28.34
C LEU A 278 6.63 24.63 28.71
N PRO A 279 6.83 25.67 27.88
CA PRO A 279 7.73 26.78 28.22
C PRO A 279 7.34 27.52 29.50
N GLU A 280 6.04 27.81 29.68
CA GLU A 280 5.53 28.47 30.88
C GLU A 280 5.59 27.54 32.11
N ALA A 281 5.41 26.23 31.92
CA ALA A 281 5.57 25.26 33.01
C ALA A 281 7.04 25.16 33.46
N GLU A 282 7.98 25.16 32.51
CA GLU A 282 9.44 25.17 32.77
C GLU A 282 9.88 26.45 33.49
N LYS A 283 9.36 27.62 33.09
CA LYS A 283 9.60 28.90 33.76
C LYS A 283 9.26 28.83 35.25
N ARG A 284 8.10 28.29 35.61
CA ARG A 284 7.60 28.21 37.00
C ARG A 284 8.41 27.28 37.90
N ILE A 285 9.05 26.25 37.32
CA ILE A 285 9.94 25.35 38.07
C ILE A 285 11.38 25.89 38.14
N ALA A 286 11.83 26.66 37.13
CA ALA A 286 13.21 27.12 37.00
C ALA A 286 13.51 28.44 37.72
N VAL A 287 12.53 29.36 37.82
CA VAL A 287 12.70 30.68 38.43
C VAL A 287 11.58 30.93 39.44
N SER A 288 11.92 31.42 40.64
CA SER A 288 10.92 31.87 41.61
C SER A 288 10.12 33.05 41.04
N THR A 289 8.79 33.06 41.21
CA THR A 289 7.85 34.06 40.66
C THR A 289 8.08 35.50 41.16
N GLN A 290 9.12 35.73 41.98
CA GLN A 290 9.44 37.00 42.64
C GLN A 290 10.60 37.76 41.98
N VAL A 291 11.27 37.20 40.97
CA VAL A 291 12.38 37.90 40.28
C VAL A 291 11.87 38.68 39.09
N ASP A 292 12.05 39.99 39.13
CA ASP A 292 11.83 40.84 37.96
C ASP A 292 13.07 40.81 37.06
N LEU A 293 13.09 39.88 36.10
CA LEU A 293 14.19 39.71 35.15
C LEU A 293 14.51 41.00 34.39
N VAL A 294 13.50 41.85 34.15
CA VAL A 294 13.65 43.14 33.49
C VAL A 294 14.59 44.04 34.29
N GLU A 295 14.36 44.16 35.60
CA GLU A 295 15.21 44.95 36.50
C GLU A 295 16.63 44.38 36.63
N VAL A 296 16.77 43.05 36.57
CA VAL A 296 18.09 42.41 36.57
C VAL A 296 18.89 42.82 35.32
N PHE A 297 18.27 42.80 34.14
CA PHE A 297 18.93 43.24 32.90
C PHE A 297 19.24 44.73 32.90
N ARG A 298 18.33 45.57 33.42
CA ARG A 298 18.60 47.00 33.62
C ARG A 298 19.84 47.21 34.48
N GLU A 299 19.94 46.51 35.61
CA GLU A 299 21.09 46.66 36.48
C GLU A 299 22.39 46.12 35.88
N VAL A 300 22.35 45.03 35.11
CA VAL A 300 23.49 44.55 34.31
C VAL A 300 23.98 45.64 33.35
N ARG A 301 23.07 46.30 32.61
CA ARG A 301 23.44 47.38 31.69
C ARG A 301 23.97 48.62 32.41
N ARG A 302 23.43 48.97 33.59
CA ARG A 302 23.95 50.07 34.42
C ARG A 302 25.35 49.77 34.97
N ALA A 303 25.59 48.53 35.41
CA ALA A 303 26.89 48.08 35.89
C ALA A 303 27.94 48.16 34.77
N LEU A 304 27.64 47.64 33.58
CA LEU A 304 28.53 47.72 32.43
C LEU A 304 28.74 49.15 31.93
N HIS A 305 27.74 50.03 32.03
CA HIS A 305 27.87 51.45 31.71
C HIS A 305 28.89 52.14 32.62
N THR A 306 28.87 51.81 33.92
CA THR A 306 29.83 52.34 34.91
C THR A 306 31.26 51.94 34.56
N ASP A 307 31.43 50.76 33.98
CA ASP A 307 32.72 50.26 33.49
C ASP A 307 33.11 50.80 32.09
N GLY A 308 32.28 51.65 31.49
CA GLY A 308 32.48 52.20 30.14
C GLY A 308 32.35 51.17 29.02
N LYS A 309 31.74 50.01 29.29
CA LYS A 309 31.59 48.90 28.34
C LYS A 309 30.24 48.93 27.64
N GLN A 310 30.18 48.31 26.46
CA GLN A 310 28.96 47.96 25.72
C GLN A 310 28.65 46.47 25.91
N LEU A 311 27.38 46.10 25.94
CA LEU A 311 26.98 44.68 25.99
C LEU A 311 26.80 44.14 24.57
N ALA A 312 27.53 43.08 24.23
CA ALA A 312 27.38 42.36 22.96
C ALA A 312 26.85 40.95 23.23
N LEU A 313 25.56 40.73 22.94
CA LEU A 313 24.83 39.50 23.27
C LEU A 313 24.58 38.63 22.03
N PHE A 314 24.99 37.37 22.10
CA PHE A 314 24.89 36.38 21.02
C PHE A 314 23.98 35.24 21.46
N VAL A 315 22.84 35.08 20.79
CA VAL A 315 21.84 34.07 21.15
C VAL A 315 21.69 33.08 19.98
N GLU A 316 22.21 31.86 20.15
CA GLU A 316 22.21 30.84 19.08
C GLU A 316 20.83 30.33 18.69
N ASP A 317 19.86 30.50 19.57
CA ASP A 317 18.46 30.20 19.37
C ASP A 317 17.66 30.94 20.44
N LEU A 318 16.69 31.76 20.04
CA LEU A 318 15.90 32.57 20.97
C LEU A 318 15.10 31.70 21.97
N THR A 319 14.83 30.45 21.59
CA THR A 319 14.26 29.41 22.45
C THR A 319 15.05 29.15 23.74
N VAL A 320 16.34 29.51 23.82
CA VAL A 320 17.11 29.47 25.08
C VAL A 320 16.44 30.27 26.21
N LEU A 321 15.64 31.27 25.85
CA LEU A 321 14.89 32.14 26.74
C LEU A 321 13.42 31.72 26.87
N HIS A 322 13.13 30.42 26.69
CA HIS A 322 11.78 29.83 26.72
C HIS A 322 10.87 30.41 27.81
N GLY A 323 9.75 31.00 27.40
CA GLY A 323 8.70 31.52 28.29
C GLY A 323 8.94 32.93 28.84
N VAL A 324 10.05 33.58 28.49
CA VAL A 324 10.36 34.97 28.85
C VAL A 324 10.87 35.79 27.66
N GLU A 325 10.79 35.29 26.42
CA GLU A 325 11.41 35.90 25.25
C GLU A 325 10.93 37.33 25.03
N ARG A 326 9.61 37.55 25.12
CA ARG A 326 9.01 38.89 24.99
C ARG A 326 9.42 39.81 26.14
N GLU A 327 9.32 39.33 27.38
CA GLU A 327 9.70 40.09 28.59
C GLU A 327 11.19 40.47 28.55
N PHE A 328 12.03 39.55 28.11
CA PHE A 328 13.47 39.73 27.92
C PHE A 328 13.78 40.76 26.85
N LEU A 329 13.17 40.63 25.67
CA LEU A 329 13.41 41.56 24.58
C LEU A 329 12.89 42.95 24.93
N ASP A 330 11.67 43.06 25.47
CA ASP A 330 11.10 44.32 25.94
C ASP A 330 11.98 45.00 27.01
N ALA A 331 12.57 44.24 27.93
CA ALA A 331 13.51 44.75 28.94
C ALA A 331 14.78 45.37 28.35
N ILE A 332 15.24 44.78 27.25
CA ILE A 332 16.54 45.03 26.67
C ILE A 332 16.49 46.14 25.61
N VAL A 333 15.28 46.48 25.12
CA VAL A 333 15.01 47.59 24.18
C VAL A 333 15.08 48.99 24.84
N GLU A 334 15.20 49.07 26.17
CA GLU A 334 15.14 50.37 26.85
C GLU A 334 16.30 51.30 26.42
N PRO A 335 16.01 52.60 26.12
CA PRO A 335 17.03 53.52 25.62
C PRO A 335 18.20 53.70 26.58
N VAL A 336 19.38 54.00 26.04
CA VAL A 336 20.59 54.31 26.82
C VAL A 336 20.38 55.45 27.82
N HIS A 337 19.50 56.40 27.49
CA HIS A 337 19.08 57.47 28.38
C HIS A 337 17.63 57.26 28.82
N SER A 338 17.45 56.86 30.08
CA SER A 338 16.14 56.68 30.70
C SER A 338 15.97 57.63 31.89
N SER A 339 14.72 57.85 32.33
CA SER A 339 14.46 58.59 33.59
C SER A 339 15.02 57.89 34.82
N ASP A 340 15.31 56.59 34.72
CA ASP A 340 15.75 55.71 35.80
C ASP A 340 17.28 55.43 35.75
N GLY A 341 18.02 56.23 34.97
CA GLY A 341 19.48 56.21 34.88
C GLY A 341 20.03 55.82 33.51
N ASP A 342 21.29 56.20 33.26
CA ASP A 342 22.00 55.86 32.03
C ASP A 342 22.43 54.39 32.03
N MET A 343 22.32 53.74 30.87
CA MET A 343 22.59 52.32 30.65
C MET A 343 23.61 52.11 29.53
N CYS A 344 24.30 50.96 29.50
CA CYS A 344 25.28 50.71 28.45
C CYS A 344 24.59 50.54 27.10
N SER A 345 25.30 50.88 26.02
CA SER A 345 24.86 50.50 24.68
C SER A 345 24.79 48.99 24.52
N LEU A 346 23.94 48.55 23.60
CA LEU A 346 23.66 47.14 23.41
C LEU A 346 23.72 46.73 21.93
N ARG A 347 24.36 45.61 21.66
CA ARG A 347 24.36 44.94 20.36
C ARG A 347 23.91 43.51 20.56
N MET A 348 22.89 43.06 19.85
CA MET A 348 22.38 41.69 19.97
C MET A 348 22.24 41.06 18.59
N ILE A 349 22.75 39.85 18.46
CA ILE A 349 22.44 38.95 17.34
C ILE A 349 21.72 37.73 17.90
N PHE A 350 20.61 37.35 17.28
CA PHE A 350 19.82 36.22 17.75
C PHE A 350 19.24 35.43 16.59
N ALA A 351 19.34 34.11 16.70
CA ALA A 351 18.73 33.20 15.74
C ALA A 351 17.30 32.87 16.15
N VAL A 352 16.41 32.79 15.16
CA VAL A 352 14.99 32.54 15.37
C VAL A 352 14.40 31.80 14.17
N THR A 353 13.36 31.00 14.40
CA THR A 353 12.60 30.36 13.31
C THR A 353 11.64 31.36 12.69
N GLU A 354 11.33 31.20 11.40
CA GLU A 354 10.44 32.12 10.68
C GLU A 354 9.09 32.33 11.39
N GLY A 355 8.40 31.24 11.75
CA GLY A 355 7.12 31.33 12.46
C GLY A 355 7.23 32.00 13.84
N HIS A 356 8.30 31.74 14.60
CA HIS A 356 8.48 32.41 15.90
C HIS A 356 8.86 33.88 15.74
N PHE A 357 9.65 34.22 14.71
CA PHE A 357 9.95 35.61 14.40
C PHE A 357 8.66 36.38 14.11
N ASP A 358 7.70 35.74 13.44
CA ASP A 358 6.42 36.36 13.12
C ASP A 358 5.60 36.81 14.33
N ASP A 359 5.71 36.10 15.45
CA ASP A 359 4.99 36.40 16.69
C ASP A 359 5.67 37.47 17.57
N LEU A 360 6.77 38.07 17.11
CA LEU A 360 7.59 39.07 17.83
C LEU A 360 7.42 40.49 17.28
N ASP A 361 6.18 40.94 17.08
CA ASP A 361 5.86 42.26 16.50
C ASP A 361 6.58 43.44 17.20
N THR A 362 6.68 43.41 18.54
CA THR A 362 7.36 44.46 19.32
C THR A 362 8.86 44.54 19.02
N VAL A 363 9.48 43.42 18.67
CA VAL A 363 10.92 43.29 18.37
C VAL A 363 11.19 43.63 16.92
N LYS A 364 10.30 43.20 16.00
CA LYS A 364 10.38 43.52 14.57
C LYS A 364 10.48 45.02 14.35
N THR A 365 9.63 45.82 14.99
CA THR A 365 9.64 47.30 14.88
C THR A 365 10.92 47.98 15.40
N ARG A 366 11.81 47.22 16.05
CA ARG A 366 13.05 47.68 16.68
C ARG A 366 14.30 47.19 15.95
N CYS A 367 14.13 46.34 14.96
CA CYS A 367 15.18 45.84 14.09
C CYS A 367 15.11 46.59 12.76
N ASP A 368 16.25 47.00 12.22
CA ASP A 368 16.29 47.68 10.91
C ASP A 368 16.26 46.66 9.76
N ASP A 369 17.13 45.65 9.86
CA ASP A 369 17.34 44.60 8.86
C ASP A 369 17.23 43.22 9.52
N ALA A 370 16.77 42.21 8.77
CA ALA A 370 16.77 40.80 9.15
C ALA A 370 17.52 39.96 8.12
N TYR A 371 18.29 38.97 8.60
CA TYR A 371 19.11 38.09 7.75
C TYR A 371 18.50 36.70 7.68
N TRP A 372 18.17 36.25 6.48
CA TRP A 372 17.44 35.01 6.21
C TRP A 372 18.38 33.92 5.68
N LEU A 373 18.29 32.73 6.27
CA LEU A 373 19.02 31.51 5.94
C LEU A 373 18.07 30.48 5.33
N ASP A 374 17.67 30.73 4.10
CA ASP A 374 16.71 29.93 3.32
C ASP A 374 17.14 29.77 1.85
N ALA A 375 18.43 29.95 1.56
CA ALA A 375 18.97 29.88 0.21
C ALA A 375 18.59 28.55 -0.49
N PRO A 376 18.00 28.61 -1.70
CA PRO A 376 17.67 27.41 -2.46
C PRO A 376 18.96 26.69 -2.88
N TYR A 377 18.87 25.37 -3.10
CA TYR A 377 19.95 24.64 -3.73
C TYR A 377 19.80 24.71 -5.27
N GLY A 378 20.81 25.23 -5.97
CA GLY A 378 20.81 25.47 -7.41
C GLY A 378 21.39 26.83 -7.80
N ASP A 379 21.22 27.22 -9.07
CA ASP A 379 21.80 28.45 -9.65
C ASP A 379 21.41 29.72 -8.87
N ASP A 380 20.22 29.74 -8.29
CA ASP A 380 19.64 30.89 -7.57
C ASP A 380 19.99 30.89 -6.07
N GLY A 381 21.02 30.15 -5.63
CA GLY A 381 21.41 30.11 -4.22
C GLY A 381 22.75 29.43 -3.99
N VAL A 382 22.74 28.30 -3.28
CA VAL A 382 23.95 27.47 -3.11
C VAL A 382 24.11 26.60 -4.36
N ASP A 383 25.08 26.95 -5.20
CA ASP A 383 25.37 26.19 -6.41
C ASP A 383 26.04 24.84 -6.12
N GLU A 384 26.14 24.02 -7.16
CA GLU A 384 26.71 22.67 -7.07
C GLU A 384 28.18 22.68 -6.60
N GLN A 385 28.99 23.63 -7.09
CA GLN A 385 30.41 23.70 -6.75
C GLN A 385 30.63 24.18 -5.30
N GLU A 386 29.77 25.08 -4.83
CA GLU A 386 29.75 25.54 -3.44
C GLU A 386 29.37 24.39 -2.50
N ALA A 387 28.33 23.63 -2.82
CA ALA A 387 27.94 22.45 -2.06
C ALA A 387 29.02 21.35 -2.06
N VAL A 388 29.68 21.11 -3.19
CA VAL A 388 30.81 20.18 -3.28
C VAL A 388 31.97 20.66 -2.41
N SER A 389 32.26 21.97 -2.40
CA SER A 389 33.31 22.54 -1.55
C SER A 389 32.98 22.43 -0.07
N PHE A 390 31.71 22.61 0.31
CA PHE A 390 31.21 22.34 1.67
C PHE A 390 31.51 20.90 2.09
N VAL A 391 31.12 19.91 1.28
CA VAL A 391 31.37 18.48 1.56
C VAL A 391 32.87 18.17 1.64
N ALA A 392 33.65 18.68 0.69
CA ALA A 392 35.09 18.43 0.62
C ALA A 392 35.86 18.96 1.83
N ARG A 393 35.44 20.11 2.38
CA ARG A 393 36.03 20.68 3.60
C ARG A 393 35.82 19.77 4.81
N TYR A 394 34.62 19.23 4.99
CA TYR A 394 34.36 18.21 6.01
C TYR A 394 35.17 16.94 5.80
N PHE A 395 35.28 16.48 4.54
CA PHE A 395 36.12 15.32 4.21
C PHE A 395 37.60 15.58 4.53
N ASN A 396 38.13 16.78 4.29
CA ASN A 396 39.48 17.12 4.71
C ASN A 396 39.65 17.05 6.22
N ALA A 397 38.72 17.64 7.00
CA ALA A 397 38.78 17.61 8.46
C ALA A 397 38.70 16.18 9.02
N ALA A 398 37.88 15.31 8.42
CA ALA A 398 37.75 13.89 8.79
C ALA A 398 39.01 13.04 8.51
N ARG A 399 39.99 13.56 7.76
CA ARG A 399 41.27 12.90 7.45
C ARG A 399 42.41 13.36 8.36
N LEU A 400 42.18 14.34 9.21
CA LEU A 400 43.16 14.89 10.14
C LEU A 400 42.89 14.39 11.56
N ASP A 401 43.94 14.27 12.39
CA ASP A 401 43.75 14.01 13.81
C ASP A 401 43.07 15.25 14.45
N PRO A 402 41.91 15.09 15.11
CA PRO A 402 41.21 16.20 15.74
C PRO A 402 42.07 17.01 16.73
N LYS A 403 43.03 16.37 17.40
CA LYS A 403 43.95 17.07 18.32
C LYS A 403 44.95 17.96 17.59
N GLU A 404 45.37 17.54 16.40
CA GLU A 404 46.29 18.32 15.59
C GLU A 404 45.60 19.53 14.98
N ILE A 405 44.32 19.41 14.59
CA ILE A 405 43.49 20.55 14.16
C ILE A 405 43.45 21.63 15.26
N ASP A 406 43.18 21.21 16.50
CA ASP A 406 43.13 22.14 17.64
C ASP A 406 44.50 22.81 17.92
N GLY A 407 45.58 22.04 17.81
CA GLY A 407 46.95 22.54 17.97
C GLY A 407 47.35 23.55 16.88
N GLU A 408 47.04 23.25 15.62
CA GLU A 408 47.29 24.14 14.47
C GLU A 408 46.50 25.44 14.62
N TRP A 409 45.24 25.36 15.04
CA TRP A 409 44.43 26.54 15.31
C TRP A 409 45.03 27.40 16.43
N ALA A 410 45.42 26.81 17.55
CA ALA A 410 45.99 27.55 18.68
C ALA A 410 47.35 28.21 18.33
N GLY A 411 48.13 27.61 17.43
CA GLY A 411 49.44 28.10 17.01
C GLY A 411 49.43 29.07 15.82
N ARG A 412 48.27 29.34 15.22
CA ARG A 412 48.17 30.15 14.00
C ARG A 412 48.48 31.63 14.24
N SER A 413 48.94 32.30 13.18
CA SER A 413 48.89 33.77 13.14
C SER A 413 47.46 34.22 12.88
N LYS A 414 47.02 35.33 13.49
CA LYS A 414 45.64 35.86 13.32
C LYS A 414 45.29 36.18 11.86
N ASP A 415 46.30 36.42 11.01
CA ASP A 415 46.13 36.78 9.60
C ASP A 415 46.32 35.59 8.63
N ASP A 416 46.47 34.35 9.12
CA ASP A 416 46.67 33.17 8.27
C ASP A 416 45.35 32.50 7.87
N ASP A 417 44.78 32.93 6.74
CA ASP A 417 43.59 32.33 6.13
C ASP A 417 43.80 30.87 5.68
N LYS A 418 45.04 30.39 5.59
CA LYS A 418 45.39 29.03 5.17
C LYS A 418 45.99 28.21 6.31
N TRP A 419 45.47 28.41 7.52
CA TRP A 419 45.92 27.71 8.72
C TRP A 419 45.67 26.20 8.68
N LEU A 420 44.56 25.74 8.06
CA LEU A 420 44.22 24.32 8.02
C LEU A 420 44.98 23.59 6.92
N ARG A 421 45.72 22.55 7.28
CA ARG A 421 46.43 21.73 6.29
C ARG A 421 45.47 20.92 5.41
N ASN A 422 45.87 20.72 4.15
CA ASN A 422 45.20 19.80 3.23
C ASN A 422 45.78 18.39 3.40
N ALA A 423 44.98 17.46 3.93
CA ALA A 423 45.35 16.08 4.19
C ALA A 423 45.79 15.32 2.92
N CYS A 424 45.22 15.69 1.77
CA CYS A 424 45.50 15.03 0.49
C CYS A 424 46.93 15.28 -0.02
N LYS A 425 47.59 16.37 0.40
CA LYS A 425 48.96 16.71 -0.07
C LYS A 425 50.04 15.70 0.34
N ILE A 426 49.81 14.95 1.42
CA ILE A 426 50.70 13.90 1.91
C ILE A 426 50.15 12.50 1.64
N CYS A 427 49.01 12.39 0.93
CA CYS A 427 48.35 11.13 0.64
C CYS A 427 49.05 10.42 -0.54
N PRO A 428 49.50 9.16 -0.39
CA PRO A 428 50.13 8.41 -1.48
C PRO A 428 49.22 8.20 -2.70
N GLN A 429 47.90 8.22 -2.49
CA GLN A 429 46.89 7.97 -3.53
C GLN A 429 46.37 9.26 -4.19
N GLN A 430 46.92 10.43 -3.86
CA GLN A 430 46.36 11.73 -4.26
C GLN A 430 46.11 11.84 -5.78
N ILE A 431 47.08 11.46 -6.60
CA ILE A 431 47.00 11.61 -8.06
C ILE A 431 45.82 10.81 -8.61
N VAL A 432 45.80 9.50 -8.38
CA VAL A 432 44.72 8.59 -8.84
C VAL A 432 43.37 9.00 -8.23
N CYS A 433 43.36 9.40 -6.95
CA CYS A 433 42.16 9.87 -6.27
C CYS A 433 41.56 11.10 -6.96
N HIS A 434 42.35 12.15 -7.21
CA HIS A 434 41.85 13.40 -7.78
C HIS A 434 41.48 13.23 -9.26
N GLU A 435 42.20 12.40 -10.02
CA GLU A 435 41.85 12.08 -11.41
C GLU A 435 40.53 11.28 -11.50
N THR A 436 40.25 10.42 -10.52
CA THR A 436 39.06 9.54 -10.54
C THR A 436 37.82 10.18 -9.93
N PHE A 437 38.01 10.89 -8.82
CA PHE A 437 36.93 11.39 -7.96
C PHE A 437 36.84 12.91 -7.91
N GLY A 438 37.81 13.63 -8.46
CA GLY A 438 37.82 15.09 -8.40
C GLY A 438 38.26 15.64 -7.04
N ALA A 439 38.32 16.96 -6.98
CA ALA A 439 38.69 17.74 -5.80
C ALA A 439 37.98 19.10 -5.83
N SER A 440 37.73 19.68 -4.65
CA SER A 440 37.15 21.02 -4.54
C SER A 440 38.10 22.11 -5.03
N ARG A 441 37.62 23.37 -5.08
CA ARG A 441 38.43 24.55 -5.45
C ARG A 441 39.65 24.75 -4.55
N GLU A 442 39.55 24.35 -3.28
CA GLU A 442 40.64 24.39 -2.28
C GLU A 442 41.62 23.20 -2.41
N GLY A 443 41.33 22.26 -3.31
CA GLY A 443 42.13 21.06 -3.56
C GLY A 443 41.87 19.92 -2.60
N TYR A 444 40.74 19.91 -1.87
CA TYR A 444 40.35 18.79 -1.01
C TYR A 444 39.72 17.68 -1.85
N GLY A 445 40.25 16.46 -1.76
CA GLY A 445 39.73 15.33 -2.53
C GLY A 445 38.31 14.92 -2.12
N LEU A 446 37.50 14.54 -3.10
CA LEU A 446 36.09 14.16 -2.88
C LEU A 446 35.88 12.69 -2.51
N TYR A 447 36.90 11.84 -2.62
CA TYR A 447 36.78 10.42 -2.29
C TYR A 447 36.19 10.19 -0.88
N PRO A 448 35.14 9.35 -0.73
CA PRO A 448 34.69 8.32 -1.69
C PRO A 448 33.66 8.77 -2.74
N LEU A 449 33.35 10.06 -2.82
CA LEU A 449 32.42 10.63 -3.79
C LEU A 449 33.16 11.17 -5.02
N ASN A 450 32.49 11.22 -6.17
CA ASN A 450 32.87 12.12 -7.27
C ASN A 450 31.90 13.31 -7.31
N ASP A 451 32.15 14.29 -8.18
CA ASP A 451 31.28 15.47 -8.32
C ASP A 451 29.80 15.06 -8.51
N ALA A 452 29.50 14.16 -9.45
CA ALA A 452 28.14 13.69 -9.69
C ALA A 452 27.48 13.04 -8.46
N ALA A 453 28.21 12.20 -7.72
CA ALA A 453 27.70 11.57 -6.50
C ALA A 453 27.47 12.58 -5.38
N ALA A 454 28.41 13.51 -5.17
CA ALA A 454 28.27 14.57 -4.19
C ALA A 454 27.02 15.41 -4.46
N SER A 455 26.83 15.82 -5.72
CA SER A 455 25.67 16.60 -6.14
C SER A 455 24.35 15.84 -6.00
N ARG A 456 24.31 14.54 -6.36
CA ARG A 456 23.12 13.69 -6.16
C ARG A 456 22.77 13.57 -4.68
N PHE A 457 23.75 13.32 -3.82
CA PHE A 457 23.52 13.16 -2.38
C PHE A 457 23.06 14.48 -1.73
N VAL A 458 23.68 15.61 -2.09
CA VAL A 458 23.25 16.94 -1.63
C VAL A 458 21.82 17.23 -2.10
N ARG A 459 21.52 17.03 -3.39
CA ARG A 459 20.19 17.27 -3.97
C ARG A 459 19.11 16.41 -3.31
N ALA A 460 19.43 15.15 -2.99
CA ALA A 460 18.50 14.24 -2.34
C ALA A 460 18.09 14.69 -0.93
N LEU A 461 18.96 15.47 -0.25
CA LEU A 461 18.71 16.01 1.08
C LEU A 461 18.24 17.47 1.07
N SER A 462 18.51 18.21 0.00
CA SER A 462 18.24 19.64 -0.15
C SER A 462 17.14 19.91 -1.18
N THR A 463 15.96 19.31 -1.01
CA THR A 463 14.88 19.35 -2.02
C THR A 463 14.22 20.71 -2.19
N GLU A 464 14.06 21.46 -1.10
CA GLU A 464 13.42 22.79 -1.11
C GLU A 464 14.45 23.91 -0.93
N ARG A 465 15.41 23.70 -0.02
CA ARG A 465 16.52 24.62 0.29
C ARG A 465 17.78 23.83 0.59
N PHE A 466 18.93 24.49 0.59
CA PHE A 466 20.17 23.87 1.05
C PHE A 466 20.06 23.51 2.55
N ASP A 467 20.26 22.24 2.89
CA ASP A 467 20.19 21.75 4.28
C ASP A 467 21.56 21.21 4.76
N PRO A 468 22.43 22.09 5.33
CA PRO A 468 23.72 21.70 5.85
C PRO A 468 23.66 20.58 6.89
N ARG A 469 22.63 20.58 7.74
CA ARG A 469 22.50 19.63 8.85
C ARG A 469 22.31 18.22 8.33
N ASP A 470 21.39 18.04 7.40
CA ASP A 470 21.09 16.74 6.83
C ASP A 470 22.29 16.23 5.99
N ILE A 471 22.99 17.12 5.28
CA ILE A 471 24.23 16.79 4.56
C ILE A 471 25.31 16.31 5.53
N VAL A 472 25.55 17.03 6.63
CA VAL A 472 26.54 16.63 7.65
C VAL A 472 26.16 15.31 8.31
N ARG A 473 24.87 15.10 8.61
CA ARG A 473 24.36 13.86 9.21
C ARG A 473 24.55 12.67 8.28
N ASP A 474 24.04 12.76 7.05
CA ASP A 474 23.90 11.59 6.19
C ASP A 474 25.08 11.42 5.21
N VAL A 475 25.60 12.51 4.61
CA VAL A 475 26.73 12.45 3.65
C VAL A 475 28.08 12.39 4.35
N ILE A 476 28.27 13.16 5.42
CA ILE A 476 29.56 13.19 6.13
C ILE A 476 29.58 12.09 7.19
N SER A 477 28.70 12.14 8.19
CA SER A 477 28.79 11.25 9.34
C SER A 477 28.41 9.81 8.98
N ARG A 478 27.20 9.59 8.45
CA ARG A 478 26.69 8.25 8.17
C ARG A 478 27.41 7.57 7.01
N LEU A 479 27.52 8.24 5.86
CA LEU A 479 28.12 7.65 4.65
C LEU A 479 29.61 7.34 4.83
N LEU A 480 30.41 8.20 5.49
CA LEU A 480 31.83 7.87 5.71
C LEU A 480 32.02 6.74 6.72
N ARG A 481 31.24 6.70 7.80
CA ARG A 481 31.34 5.64 8.82
C ARG A 481 30.82 4.30 8.33
N GLN A 482 29.69 4.28 7.62
CA GLN A 482 29.21 3.06 6.97
C GLN A 482 30.13 2.68 5.82
N GLY A 483 30.64 3.67 5.08
CA GLY A 483 31.56 3.49 3.98
C GLY A 483 32.87 2.84 4.39
N SER A 484 33.46 3.25 5.52
CA SER A 484 34.69 2.64 6.04
C SER A 484 34.47 1.17 6.41
N ALA A 485 33.33 0.84 7.02
CA ALA A 485 32.95 -0.54 7.33
C ALA A 485 32.73 -1.38 6.07
N ASP A 486 32.01 -0.83 5.08
CA ASP A 486 31.71 -1.49 3.82
C ASP A 486 32.97 -1.71 2.98
N MET A 487 33.89 -0.75 2.92
CA MET A 487 35.15 -0.85 2.18
C MET A 487 36.06 -1.92 2.79
N ARG A 488 36.20 -1.96 4.12
CA ARG A 488 36.96 -3.03 4.82
C ARG A 488 36.41 -4.42 4.52
N GLN A 489 35.10 -4.54 4.22
CA GLN A 489 34.44 -5.80 3.87
C GLN A 489 34.36 -6.06 2.36
N GLY A 490 34.82 -5.13 1.50
CA GLY A 490 34.68 -5.22 0.05
C GLY A 490 33.23 -5.17 -0.45
N ARG A 491 32.34 -4.48 0.28
CA ARG A 491 30.89 -4.38 -0.02
C ARG A 491 30.43 -2.96 -0.35
N PHE A 492 31.34 -2.00 -0.42
CA PHE A 492 31.00 -0.62 -0.76
C PHE A 492 30.61 -0.48 -2.24
N PRO A 493 29.60 0.33 -2.59
CA PRO A 493 28.58 0.93 -1.71
C PRO A 493 27.43 -0.05 -1.42
N SER A 494 27.17 -0.36 -0.15
CA SER A 494 26.02 -1.20 0.23
C SER A 494 24.71 -0.44 0.20
N THR A 495 23.59 -1.16 0.17
CA THR A 495 22.23 -0.59 0.27
C THR A 495 22.05 0.24 1.55
N LEU A 496 22.69 -0.15 2.66
CA LEU A 496 22.65 0.61 3.92
C LEU A 496 23.38 1.95 3.84
N THR A 497 24.42 2.05 2.99
CA THR A 497 25.16 3.28 2.74
C THR A 497 24.31 4.30 1.98
N VAL A 498 23.52 3.84 0.99
CA VAL A 498 22.77 4.73 0.09
C VAL A 498 21.28 4.90 0.43
N SER A 499 20.72 4.06 1.31
CA SER A 499 19.29 4.10 1.66
C SER A 499 18.74 5.47 2.09
N PRO A 500 19.49 6.36 2.79
CA PRO A 500 18.96 7.68 3.17
C PRO A 500 18.59 8.56 1.97
N PHE A 501 19.22 8.31 0.83
CA PHE A 501 19.12 9.15 -0.36
C PHE A 501 18.16 8.58 -1.41
N GLU A 502 17.70 7.34 -1.21
CA GLU A 502 16.94 6.59 -2.22
C GLU A 502 15.63 7.29 -2.60
N GLN A 503 14.91 7.88 -1.63
CA GLN A 503 13.58 8.47 -1.85
C GLN A 503 13.58 9.63 -2.85
N ASN A 504 14.64 10.46 -2.83
CA ASN A 504 14.74 11.71 -3.60
C ASN A 504 15.77 11.63 -4.73
N THR A 505 16.38 10.46 -4.95
CA THR A 505 17.28 10.22 -6.08
C THR A 505 16.52 9.63 -7.25
N ALA A 506 16.84 10.03 -8.48
CA ALA A 506 16.25 9.41 -9.67
C ALA A 506 16.53 7.89 -9.67
N PRO A 507 15.52 7.03 -9.84
CA PRO A 507 15.73 5.59 -9.85
C PRO A 507 16.45 5.16 -11.12
N LEU A 508 17.32 4.16 -11.00
CA LEU A 508 17.94 3.51 -12.16
C LEU A 508 16.86 2.84 -13.03
N ALA A 509 16.99 2.94 -14.35
CA ALA A 509 16.02 2.35 -15.28
C ALA A 509 15.89 0.83 -15.06
N PRO A 510 14.67 0.26 -14.99
CA PRO A 510 14.47 -1.17 -14.75
C PRO A 510 15.22 -2.08 -15.73
N LEU A 511 15.35 -1.66 -16.99
CA LEU A 511 16.11 -2.39 -18.01
C LEU A 511 17.60 -2.53 -17.65
N ILE A 512 18.20 -1.47 -17.12
CA ILE A 512 19.60 -1.47 -16.67
C ILE A 512 19.74 -2.39 -15.45
N LYS A 513 18.82 -2.29 -14.47
CA LYS A 513 18.82 -3.18 -13.28
C LYS A 513 18.74 -4.66 -13.67
N ASP A 514 17.88 -5.02 -14.62
CA ASP A 514 17.74 -6.40 -15.12
C ASP A 514 19.00 -6.88 -15.85
N THR A 515 19.59 -6.01 -16.66
CA THR A 515 20.85 -6.30 -17.38
C THR A 515 21.99 -6.54 -16.40
N VAL A 516 22.16 -5.68 -15.39
CA VAL A 516 23.15 -5.86 -14.33
C VAL A 516 22.90 -7.15 -13.55
N ARG A 517 21.65 -7.46 -13.18
CA ARG A 517 21.32 -8.72 -12.49
C ARG A 517 21.71 -9.96 -13.30
N ARG A 518 21.54 -9.91 -14.62
CA ARG A 518 21.95 -11.00 -15.52
C ARG A 518 23.46 -11.16 -15.61
N LEU A 519 24.19 -10.05 -15.72
CA LEU A 519 25.66 -10.05 -15.84
C LEU A 519 26.36 -10.34 -14.50
N ARG A 520 25.74 -9.93 -13.39
CA ARG A 520 26.32 -9.94 -12.03
C ARG A 520 25.29 -10.35 -10.97
N PRO A 521 24.82 -11.60 -10.95
CA PRO A 521 23.71 -12.02 -10.07
C PRO A 521 24.04 -11.99 -8.58
N ILE A 522 25.31 -12.00 -8.19
CA ILE A 522 25.74 -12.05 -6.78
C ILE A 522 25.88 -10.63 -6.19
N ASP A 523 26.42 -9.69 -6.95
CA ASP A 523 26.74 -8.32 -6.51
C ASP A 523 25.96 -7.24 -7.27
N SER A 524 24.83 -7.60 -7.88
CA SER A 524 24.01 -6.69 -8.69
C SER A 524 23.56 -5.44 -7.94
N GLU A 525 23.19 -5.56 -6.66
CA GLU A 525 22.76 -4.39 -5.88
C GLU A 525 23.90 -3.37 -5.72
N ARG A 526 25.13 -3.86 -5.44
CA ARG A 526 26.30 -3.02 -5.28
C ARG A 526 26.66 -2.32 -6.59
N VAL A 527 26.63 -3.03 -7.72
CA VAL A 527 26.85 -2.43 -9.04
C VAL A 527 25.76 -1.41 -9.36
N ASN A 528 24.48 -1.75 -9.12
CA ASN A 528 23.36 -0.81 -9.31
C ASN A 528 23.53 0.47 -8.49
N ASN A 529 24.00 0.38 -7.24
CA ASN A 529 24.29 1.54 -6.41
C ASN A 529 25.41 2.40 -7.02
N VAL A 530 26.49 1.79 -7.54
CA VAL A 530 27.54 2.55 -8.25
C VAL A 530 26.98 3.28 -9.46
N LEU A 531 26.21 2.59 -10.32
CA LEU A 531 25.60 3.20 -11.52
C LEU A 531 24.59 4.30 -11.15
N GLN A 532 23.83 4.12 -10.08
CA GLN A 532 22.79 5.08 -9.67
C GLN A 532 23.37 6.35 -9.04
N TYR A 533 24.52 6.29 -8.39
CA TYR A 533 25.05 7.43 -7.64
C TYR A 533 26.36 8.00 -8.19
N TRP A 534 27.26 7.19 -8.74
CA TRP A 534 28.59 7.63 -9.21
C TRP A 534 28.70 7.80 -10.73
N SER A 535 27.63 7.52 -11.49
CA SER A 535 27.63 7.79 -12.93
C SER A 535 27.58 9.28 -13.22
N ASP A 536 27.99 9.66 -14.43
CA ASP A 536 27.69 10.98 -14.97
C ASP A 536 26.17 11.26 -14.96
N GLU A 537 25.76 12.53 -14.82
CA GLU A 537 24.35 12.96 -14.90
C GLU A 537 23.69 12.62 -16.24
N THR A 538 24.48 12.53 -17.30
CA THR A 538 24.00 12.27 -18.66
C THR A 538 23.64 10.81 -18.91
N SER A 539 24.31 9.87 -18.25
CA SER A 539 24.14 8.43 -18.48
C SER A 539 24.52 7.59 -17.25
N PRO A 540 23.67 6.63 -16.84
CA PRO A 540 24.06 5.60 -15.88
C PRO A 540 25.19 4.69 -16.37
N ALA A 541 25.44 4.62 -17.67
CA ALA A 541 26.47 3.80 -18.29
C ALA A 541 27.84 4.51 -18.42
N ASP A 542 27.92 5.77 -18.00
CA ASP A 542 29.16 6.57 -18.02
C ASP A 542 29.78 6.68 -16.62
N VAL A 543 30.02 5.52 -16.01
CA VAL A 543 30.89 5.39 -14.82
C VAL A 543 32.32 5.10 -15.28
N SER A 544 33.31 5.77 -14.68
CA SER A 544 34.71 5.51 -14.99
C SER A 544 35.17 4.14 -14.46
N GLY A 545 36.01 3.45 -15.23
CA GLY A 545 36.59 2.16 -14.81
C GLY A 545 37.39 2.28 -13.51
N ALA A 546 38.02 3.44 -13.27
CA ALA A 546 38.76 3.72 -12.05
C ALA A 546 37.85 3.82 -10.80
N VAL A 547 36.61 4.33 -10.92
CA VAL A 547 35.62 4.28 -9.82
C VAL A 547 35.25 2.83 -9.50
N LEU A 548 35.00 2.02 -10.53
CA LEU A 548 34.68 0.60 -10.35
C LEU A 548 35.85 -0.14 -9.68
N GLU A 549 37.08 0.11 -10.09
CA GLU A 549 38.29 -0.48 -9.49
C GLU A 549 38.49 -0.03 -8.04
N ALA A 550 38.34 1.26 -7.75
CA ALA A 550 38.47 1.82 -6.41
C ALA A 550 37.46 1.21 -5.43
N PHE A 551 36.25 0.85 -5.90
CA PHE A 551 35.25 0.17 -5.07
C PHE A 551 35.33 -1.34 -5.11
N GLY A 552 36.28 -1.93 -5.85
CA GLY A 552 36.46 -3.37 -5.93
C GLY A 552 35.41 -4.12 -6.76
N VAL A 553 34.83 -3.46 -7.76
CA VAL A 553 33.98 -4.02 -8.83
C VAL A 553 34.57 -3.76 -10.22
N GLY A 554 35.89 -3.56 -10.32
CA GLY A 554 36.58 -3.18 -11.56
C GLY A 554 36.48 -4.21 -12.68
N ASP A 555 36.24 -5.48 -12.35
CA ASP A 555 35.95 -6.54 -13.31
C ASP A 555 34.63 -6.33 -14.07
N PHE A 556 33.74 -5.47 -13.59
CA PHE A 556 32.53 -5.07 -14.31
C PHE A 556 32.80 -4.07 -15.46
N ALA A 557 34.00 -3.47 -15.52
CA ALA A 557 34.33 -2.49 -16.56
C ALA A 557 34.21 -3.05 -17.99
N THR A 558 34.46 -4.34 -18.19
CA THR A 558 34.29 -5.01 -19.50
C THR A 558 32.84 -5.13 -19.93
N GLU A 559 31.91 -5.16 -18.96
CA GLU A 559 30.46 -5.28 -19.18
C GLU A 559 29.77 -3.93 -19.42
N MET A 560 30.45 -2.81 -19.12
CA MET A 560 29.91 -1.46 -19.32
C MET A 560 29.54 -1.18 -20.79
N ALA A 561 30.22 -1.81 -21.75
CA ALA A 561 29.90 -1.69 -23.17
C ALA A 561 28.47 -2.16 -23.48
N SER A 562 28.01 -3.24 -22.82
CA SER A 562 26.65 -3.75 -22.94
C SER A 562 25.61 -2.77 -22.40
N LEU A 563 25.93 -2.02 -21.34
CA LEU A 563 25.05 -1.00 -20.78
C LEU A 563 24.98 0.25 -21.66
N ARG A 564 26.11 0.70 -22.21
CA ARG A 564 26.14 1.85 -23.13
C ARG A 564 25.29 1.62 -24.38
N ALA A 565 25.27 0.39 -24.90
CA ALA A 565 24.40 0.04 -26.03
C ALA A 565 22.90 0.16 -25.71
N LEU A 566 22.51 -0.03 -24.45
CA LEU A 566 21.13 0.12 -24.00
C LEU A 566 20.77 1.57 -23.68
N ASP A 567 21.77 2.39 -23.34
CA ASP A 567 21.57 3.79 -22.99
C ASP A 567 21.69 4.74 -24.20
N ALA A 568 22.39 4.32 -25.25
CA ALA A 568 22.52 5.07 -26.50
C ALA A 568 21.13 5.42 -27.07
N SER A 569 20.85 6.72 -27.14
CA SER A 569 19.62 7.29 -27.68
C SER A 569 19.58 7.21 -29.21
N ASP A 570 18.36 7.18 -29.78
CA ASP A 570 18.12 7.52 -31.19
C ASP A 570 18.49 9.01 -31.40
N VAL A 571 19.78 9.31 -31.58
CA VAL A 571 20.23 10.62 -32.04
C VAL A 571 20.28 10.58 -33.55
N ASP A 572 19.34 11.25 -34.20
CA ASP A 572 19.49 11.65 -35.59
C ASP A 572 20.71 12.60 -35.68
N PRO A 573 21.73 12.38 -36.55
CA PRO A 573 23.02 13.08 -36.49
C PRO A 573 23.02 14.59 -36.81
N ALA A 574 21.89 15.30 -36.70
CA ALA A 574 21.70 16.60 -37.36
C ALA A 574 21.57 17.85 -36.46
N GLU A 575 21.52 17.74 -35.13
CA GLU A 575 21.44 18.93 -34.26
C GLU A 575 22.71 19.12 -33.43
N THR A 576 23.63 19.94 -33.94
CA THR A 576 24.65 20.61 -33.11
C THR A 576 23.95 21.51 -32.08
N PRO A 577 24.20 21.33 -30.77
CA PRO A 577 23.66 22.23 -29.76
C PRO A 577 24.37 23.58 -29.84
N THR A 578 23.61 24.67 -29.80
CA THR A 578 24.15 26.01 -29.52
C THR A 578 24.56 26.12 -28.04
N PRO A 579 25.56 26.96 -27.69
CA PRO A 579 26.16 27.00 -26.33
C PRO A 579 25.25 27.50 -25.20
N ASP A 580 23.99 27.84 -25.48
CA ASP A 580 23.11 28.60 -24.55
C ASP A 580 21.89 27.81 -24.03
N ASP A 581 21.75 26.52 -24.41
CA ASP A 581 20.67 25.68 -23.88
C ASP A 581 21.09 25.02 -22.57
N LYS A 582 20.44 25.41 -21.44
CA LYS A 582 20.57 24.71 -20.16
C LYS A 582 20.27 23.21 -20.35
N PRO A 583 21.06 22.29 -19.75
CA PRO A 583 20.87 20.86 -19.92
C PRO A 583 19.54 20.44 -19.29
N LYS A 584 18.52 20.23 -20.13
CA LYS A 584 17.29 19.57 -19.70
C LYS A 584 17.59 18.09 -19.44
N PRO A 585 17.10 17.49 -18.34
CA PRO A 585 17.32 16.08 -18.07
C PRO A 585 16.65 15.24 -19.16
N ARG A 586 17.46 14.62 -20.02
CA ARG A 586 17.03 13.71 -21.10
C ARG A 586 16.55 12.39 -20.50
N ARG A 587 15.35 12.38 -19.91
CA ARG A 587 14.63 11.13 -19.62
C ARG A 587 14.36 10.40 -20.94
N SER A 588 14.49 9.07 -20.92
CA SER A 588 14.69 8.19 -22.07
C SER A 588 13.87 8.53 -23.32
N ALA A 589 14.53 8.62 -24.48
CA ALA A 589 13.92 9.00 -25.77
C ALA A 589 12.72 8.10 -26.19
N ILE A 590 12.61 6.90 -25.63
CA ILE A 590 11.51 5.96 -25.90
C ILE A 590 10.23 6.30 -25.13
N GLU A 591 10.34 6.83 -23.90
CA GLU A 591 9.19 7.23 -23.09
C GLU A 591 8.40 8.37 -23.76
N GLU A 592 9.06 9.20 -24.53
CA GLU A 592 8.45 10.34 -25.22
C GLU A 592 7.56 9.91 -26.39
N ARG A 593 7.79 8.70 -26.92
CA ARG A 593 6.93 8.09 -27.94
C ARG A 593 5.61 7.55 -27.35
N LEU A 594 5.53 7.39 -26.03
CA LEU A 594 4.32 6.92 -25.35
C LEU A 594 3.31 8.05 -25.17
N LYS A 595 2.02 7.68 -25.26
CA LYS A 595 0.92 8.57 -24.85
C LYS A 595 1.04 8.94 -23.36
N LEU A 596 0.42 10.05 -22.96
CA LEU A 596 0.55 10.63 -21.61
C LEU A 596 0.32 9.64 -20.47
N GLU A 597 -0.74 8.83 -20.52
CA GLU A 597 -1.06 7.87 -19.45
C GLU A 597 -0.09 6.67 -19.41
N PRO A 598 0.16 5.93 -20.51
CA PRO A 598 1.21 4.91 -20.56
C PRO A 598 2.60 5.42 -20.18
N ARG A 599 2.95 6.67 -20.52
CA ARG A 599 4.21 7.31 -20.12
C ARG A 599 4.32 7.46 -18.60
N LYS A 600 3.24 7.89 -17.93
CA LYS A 600 3.20 7.95 -16.46
C LYS A 600 3.36 6.57 -15.83
N GLN A 601 2.65 5.57 -16.35
CA GLN A 601 2.74 4.18 -15.88
C GLN A 601 4.16 3.62 -16.05
N PHE A 602 4.80 3.90 -17.19
CA PHE A 602 6.18 3.50 -17.48
C PHE A 602 7.18 4.11 -16.49
N ALA A 603 7.05 5.42 -16.20
CA ALA A 603 7.91 6.11 -15.23
C ALA A 603 7.64 5.67 -13.77
N GLU A 604 6.38 5.37 -13.44
CA GLU A 604 5.98 4.86 -12.13
C GLU A 604 6.62 3.49 -11.83
N LEU A 605 6.75 2.63 -12.84
CA LEU A 605 7.43 1.33 -12.72
C LEU A 605 8.91 1.47 -12.33
N ALA A 606 9.59 2.52 -12.78
CA ALA A 606 10.99 2.76 -12.38
C ALA A 606 11.11 3.04 -10.87
N LYS A 607 10.22 3.89 -10.34
CA LYS A 607 10.14 4.19 -8.89
C LYS A 607 9.72 2.98 -8.07
N TRP A 608 8.74 2.21 -8.55
CA TRP A 608 8.29 0.97 -7.91
C TRP A 608 9.40 -0.09 -7.86
N SER A 609 10.18 -0.23 -8.93
CA SER A 609 11.31 -1.17 -8.97
C SER A 609 12.42 -0.86 -7.96
N SER A 610 12.50 0.38 -7.49
CA SER A 610 13.48 0.87 -6.51
C SER A 610 12.82 1.20 -5.17
N SER A 611 11.65 0.63 -4.88
CA SER A 611 10.97 0.77 -3.59
C SER A 611 10.62 2.20 -3.15
N GLN A 612 10.73 3.19 -4.02
CA GLN A 612 10.47 4.61 -3.72
C GLN A 612 8.97 4.92 -3.61
N SER A 613 8.13 4.17 -4.31
CA SER A 613 6.68 4.33 -4.30
C SER A 613 5.96 3.01 -4.61
N GLU A 614 4.78 2.81 -4.04
CA GLU A 614 3.87 1.74 -4.46
C GLU A 614 3.14 2.10 -5.74
N LEU A 615 2.69 1.08 -6.50
CA LEU A 615 1.89 1.31 -7.69
C LEU A 615 0.50 1.86 -7.34
N SER A 616 0.08 2.87 -8.09
CA SER A 616 -1.25 3.46 -8.09
C SER A 616 -2.31 2.44 -8.52
N ALA A 617 -3.53 2.61 -8.02
CA ALA A 617 -4.64 1.72 -8.33
C ALA A 617 -5.02 1.72 -9.83
N SER A 618 -4.74 2.81 -10.55
CA SER A 618 -4.91 2.90 -12.01
C SER A 618 -3.89 2.03 -12.73
N THR A 619 -2.60 2.22 -12.44
CA THR A 619 -1.50 1.48 -13.07
C THR A 619 -1.61 -0.01 -12.77
N PHE A 620 -1.93 -0.36 -11.52
CA PHE A 620 -2.16 -1.75 -11.12
C PHE A 620 -3.27 -2.45 -11.93
N ARG A 621 -4.44 -1.81 -12.08
CA ARG A 621 -5.57 -2.40 -12.83
C ARG A 621 -5.24 -2.57 -14.31
N GLU A 622 -4.57 -1.58 -14.91
CA GLU A 622 -4.19 -1.64 -16.32
C GLU A 622 -3.16 -2.75 -16.57
N LEU A 623 -2.13 -2.85 -15.74
CA LEU A 623 -1.10 -3.90 -15.86
C LEU A 623 -1.70 -5.31 -15.73
N ARG A 624 -2.61 -5.53 -14.76
CA ARG A 624 -3.34 -6.81 -14.64
C ARG A 624 -4.09 -7.17 -15.92
N LYS A 625 -4.83 -6.21 -16.48
CA LYS A 625 -5.58 -6.41 -17.71
C LYS A 625 -4.65 -6.76 -18.88
N LEU A 626 -3.51 -6.08 -18.99
CA LEU A 626 -2.51 -6.38 -20.02
C LEU A 626 -1.91 -7.78 -19.86
N ILE A 627 -1.53 -8.16 -18.63
CA ILE A 627 -1.02 -9.50 -18.33
C ILE A 627 -2.05 -10.56 -18.75
N LEU A 628 -3.32 -10.39 -18.36
CA LEU A 628 -4.40 -11.30 -18.69
C LEU A 628 -4.56 -11.46 -20.21
N VAL A 629 -4.67 -10.35 -20.94
CA VAL A 629 -4.85 -10.36 -22.41
C VAL A 629 -3.68 -11.05 -23.09
N THR A 630 -2.45 -10.74 -22.68
CA THR A 630 -1.25 -11.33 -23.29
C THR A 630 -1.13 -12.84 -23.03
N ILE A 631 -1.50 -13.30 -21.83
CA ILE A 631 -1.53 -14.73 -21.53
C ILE A 631 -2.60 -15.43 -22.36
N GLN A 632 -3.80 -14.86 -22.48
CA GLN A 632 -4.87 -15.42 -23.30
C GLN A 632 -4.45 -15.55 -24.76
N GLN A 633 -3.80 -14.52 -25.32
CA GLN A 633 -3.24 -14.56 -26.68
C GLN A 633 -2.20 -15.69 -26.82
N ASN A 634 -1.30 -15.84 -25.85
CA ASN A 634 -0.29 -16.90 -25.91
C ASN A 634 -0.92 -18.31 -25.80
N LEU A 635 -1.94 -18.47 -24.93
CA LEU A 635 -2.69 -19.71 -24.81
C LEU A 635 -3.47 -20.04 -26.09
N GLU A 636 -3.99 -19.04 -26.80
CA GLU A 636 -4.73 -19.21 -28.07
C GLU A 636 -3.88 -19.91 -29.14
N PHE A 637 -2.58 -19.65 -29.17
CA PHE A 637 -1.63 -20.32 -30.07
C PHE A 637 -0.88 -21.51 -29.43
N GLY A 638 -1.10 -21.74 -28.13
CA GLY A 638 -0.44 -22.81 -27.36
C GLY A 638 -1.05 -24.19 -27.58
N SER A 639 -0.31 -25.23 -27.21
CA SER A 639 -0.71 -26.65 -27.35
C SER A 639 -1.71 -27.15 -26.30
N VAL A 640 -1.94 -26.37 -25.25
CA VAL A 640 -2.84 -26.74 -24.15
C VAL A 640 -4.29 -26.59 -24.60
N PRO A 641 -5.14 -27.62 -24.47
CA PRO A 641 -6.57 -27.47 -24.78
C PRO A 641 -7.19 -26.50 -23.77
N VAL A 642 -7.77 -25.42 -24.27
CA VAL A 642 -8.37 -24.35 -23.47
C VAL A 642 -9.64 -23.85 -24.15
N ASN A 643 -10.53 -23.25 -23.37
CA ASN A 643 -11.69 -22.50 -23.85
C ASN A 643 -11.57 -21.08 -23.31
N LEU A 644 -11.24 -20.09 -24.15
CA LEU A 644 -10.89 -18.70 -23.76
C LEU A 644 -12.10 -17.75 -23.70
N GLY A 645 -13.30 -18.26 -23.44
CA GLY A 645 -14.55 -17.49 -23.27
C GLY A 645 -14.67 -16.77 -21.92
N GLU A 646 -15.83 -16.14 -21.65
CA GLU A 646 -16.09 -15.47 -20.35
C GLU A 646 -16.02 -16.43 -19.16
N GLU A 647 -16.35 -17.70 -19.40
CA GLU A 647 -16.26 -18.76 -18.40
C GLU A 647 -14.81 -19.04 -17.99
N PHE A 648 -13.83 -18.85 -18.87
CA PHE A 648 -12.41 -18.96 -18.53
C PHE A 648 -12.00 -17.95 -17.47
N ASP A 649 -12.37 -16.69 -17.70
CA ASP A 649 -12.06 -15.56 -16.82
C ASP A 649 -12.73 -15.74 -15.45
N THR A 650 -13.83 -16.49 -15.41
CA THR A 650 -14.59 -16.75 -14.19
C THR A 650 -14.05 -17.95 -13.41
N TYR A 651 -13.71 -19.06 -14.07
CA TYR A 651 -13.42 -20.34 -13.42
C TYR A 651 -11.94 -20.76 -13.48
N CYS A 652 -11.19 -20.32 -14.49
CA CYS A 652 -9.83 -20.77 -14.76
C CYS A 652 -8.76 -19.73 -14.38
N LEU A 653 -8.95 -18.46 -14.77
CA LEU A 653 -7.99 -17.38 -14.52
C LEU A 653 -8.72 -16.05 -14.24
N ARG A 654 -8.98 -15.77 -12.96
CA ARG A 654 -9.66 -14.54 -12.53
C ARG A 654 -8.65 -13.42 -12.32
N ASP A 655 -9.13 -12.18 -12.33
CA ASP A 655 -8.30 -11.02 -11.98
C ASP A 655 -7.57 -11.19 -10.64
N ILE A 656 -8.22 -11.80 -9.64
CA ILE A 656 -7.63 -12.03 -8.31
C ILE A 656 -6.48 -13.05 -8.31
N ASP A 657 -6.33 -13.83 -9.37
CA ASP A 657 -5.29 -14.85 -9.50
C ASP A 657 -3.95 -14.25 -10.01
N ILE A 658 -3.92 -12.97 -10.39
CA ILE A 658 -2.70 -12.21 -10.79
C ILE A 658 -2.28 -11.28 -9.65
N PHE A 659 -1.24 -11.63 -8.90
CA PHE A 659 -0.70 -10.79 -7.83
C PHE A 659 0.48 -9.95 -8.34
N ILE A 660 0.49 -8.65 -8.03
CA ILE A 660 1.62 -7.76 -8.26
C ILE A 660 2.01 -7.21 -6.88
N LYS A 661 3.27 -7.40 -6.49
CA LYS A 661 3.77 -7.00 -5.17
C LYS A 661 3.80 -5.48 -5.03
N GLY A 662 3.56 -4.96 -3.84
CA GLY A 662 3.68 -3.52 -3.58
C GLY A 662 2.61 -2.67 -4.29
N THR A 663 1.35 -2.88 -3.91
CA THR A 663 0.21 -2.13 -4.41
C THR A 663 -0.59 -1.56 -3.25
N VAL A 664 -1.15 -0.36 -3.38
CA VAL A 664 -2.00 0.26 -2.35
C VAL A 664 -3.27 -0.55 -2.01
N THR A 665 -3.70 -1.44 -2.90
CA THR A 665 -4.81 -2.37 -2.68
C THR A 665 -4.37 -3.61 -1.88
N ARG A 666 -4.93 -3.81 -0.68
CA ARG A 666 -4.81 -5.08 0.06
C ARG A 666 -5.48 -6.21 -0.73
N GLN A 667 -4.71 -7.18 -1.18
CA GLN A 667 -5.25 -8.38 -1.82
C GLN A 667 -5.54 -9.45 -0.76
N ALA A 668 -6.69 -10.13 -0.89
CA ALA A 668 -7.09 -11.19 0.02
C ALA A 668 -6.15 -12.41 -0.09
N VAL A 669 -5.96 -13.10 1.04
CA VAL A 669 -5.07 -14.26 1.22
C VAL A 669 -5.63 -15.46 0.44
N GLY A 670 -5.22 -15.59 -0.82
CA GLY A 670 -5.28 -16.81 -1.62
C GLY A 670 -3.92 -17.02 -2.30
N THR A 671 -3.57 -18.24 -2.68
CA THR A 671 -2.32 -18.50 -3.43
C THR A 671 -2.49 -18.01 -4.87
N PRO A 672 -1.80 -16.94 -5.29
CA PRO A 672 -1.95 -16.40 -6.63
C PRO A 672 -1.39 -17.40 -7.66
N VAL A 673 -1.97 -17.41 -8.86
CA VAL A 673 -1.46 -18.21 -9.98
C VAL A 673 -0.24 -17.53 -10.58
N ILE A 674 -0.28 -16.21 -10.70
CA ILE A 674 0.83 -15.39 -11.20
C ILE A 674 1.24 -14.43 -10.09
N ALA A 675 2.53 -14.39 -9.77
CA ALA A 675 3.10 -13.45 -8.83
C ALA A 675 4.19 -12.64 -9.55
N VAL A 676 3.98 -11.33 -9.65
CA VAL A 676 4.89 -10.37 -10.26
C VAL A 676 5.60 -9.61 -9.15
N ASP A 677 6.92 -9.75 -9.07
CA ASP A 677 7.78 -9.02 -8.11
C ASP A 677 8.33 -7.73 -8.76
N ARG A 678 8.87 -6.82 -7.94
CA ARG A 678 9.52 -5.56 -8.35
C ARG A 678 10.64 -5.76 -9.36
N ASP A 679 11.25 -6.94 -9.34
CA ASP A 679 12.30 -7.36 -10.26
C ASP A 679 11.80 -7.55 -11.71
N GLU A 680 10.49 -7.72 -11.92
CA GLU A 680 9.86 -7.84 -13.25
C GLU A 680 9.40 -6.49 -13.81
N ALA A 681 9.82 -5.35 -13.23
CA ALA A 681 9.44 -4.02 -13.70
C ALA A 681 9.82 -3.76 -15.18
N SER A 682 10.97 -4.28 -15.63
CA SER A 682 11.39 -4.20 -17.05
C SER A 682 10.45 -4.99 -17.97
N ALA A 683 9.90 -6.12 -17.52
CA ALA A 683 8.92 -6.90 -18.27
C ALA A 683 7.57 -6.16 -18.36
N LEU A 684 7.16 -5.47 -17.30
CA LEU A 684 5.96 -4.63 -17.31
C LEU A 684 6.13 -3.40 -18.21
N GLN A 685 7.30 -2.76 -18.19
CA GLN A 685 7.65 -1.70 -19.14
C GLN A 685 7.62 -2.20 -20.59
N ALA A 686 8.19 -3.38 -20.86
CA ALA A 686 8.15 -4.01 -22.16
C ALA A 686 6.71 -4.32 -22.61
N LEU A 687 5.84 -4.75 -21.69
CA LEU A 687 4.42 -5.01 -21.96
C LEU A 687 3.67 -3.74 -22.38
N ILE A 688 3.95 -2.60 -21.73
CA ILE A 688 3.42 -1.29 -22.13
C ILE A 688 3.92 -0.91 -23.53
N LEU A 689 5.22 -1.03 -23.77
CA LEU A 689 5.83 -0.72 -25.08
C LEU A 689 5.24 -1.58 -26.20
N ALA A 690 5.10 -2.89 -25.98
CA ALA A 690 4.52 -3.81 -26.95
C ALA A 690 3.06 -3.47 -27.29
N LYS A 691 2.28 -2.99 -26.32
CA LYS A 691 0.90 -2.54 -26.53
C LYS A 691 0.81 -1.23 -27.33
N GLU A 692 1.65 -0.24 -26.99
CA GLU A 692 1.55 1.11 -27.57
C GLU A 692 2.30 1.26 -28.89
N LEU A 693 3.47 0.63 -29.03
CA LEU A 693 4.36 0.77 -30.20
C LEU A 693 4.37 -0.47 -31.10
N GLY A 694 3.81 -1.60 -30.65
CA GLY A 694 3.71 -2.82 -31.44
C GLY A 694 5.07 -3.34 -31.93
N SER A 695 5.24 -3.39 -33.25
CA SER A 695 6.45 -3.91 -33.91
C SER A 695 7.47 -2.85 -34.29
N GLU A 696 7.28 -1.58 -33.90
CA GLU A 696 8.26 -0.52 -34.13
C GLU A 696 9.64 -0.90 -33.60
N ASP A 697 10.67 -0.43 -34.29
CA ASP A 697 12.06 -0.69 -33.97
C ASP A 697 12.68 0.54 -33.28
N PHE A 698 13.55 0.28 -32.32
CA PHE A 698 14.27 1.27 -31.52
C PHE A 698 15.44 0.54 -30.83
N PRO A 699 16.49 1.25 -30.38
CA PRO A 699 17.75 0.62 -29.96
C PRO A 699 17.60 -0.49 -28.91
N GLN A 700 16.67 -0.33 -27.96
CA GLN A 700 16.39 -1.29 -26.89
C GLN A 700 15.31 -2.32 -27.22
N ALA A 701 14.68 -2.27 -28.41
CA ALA A 701 13.49 -3.06 -28.75
C ALA A 701 13.73 -4.57 -28.63
N ALA A 702 14.88 -5.05 -29.12
CA ALA A 702 15.24 -6.46 -29.05
C ALA A 702 15.34 -6.97 -27.59
N GLU A 703 15.91 -6.17 -26.70
CA GLU A 703 16.09 -6.55 -25.29
C GLU A 703 14.75 -6.53 -24.54
N PHE A 704 13.92 -5.51 -24.73
CA PHE A 704 12.56 -5.49 -24.16
C PHE A 704 11.71 -6.65 -24.68
N ARG A 705 11.77 -6.99 -25.97
CA ARG A 705 11.06 -8.15 -26.54
C ARG A 705 11.53 -9.46 -25.91
N ARG A 706 12.85 -9.62 -25.70
CA ARG A 706 13.43 -10.81 -25.03
C ARG A 706 12.95 -10.94 -23.59
N ILE A 707 12.98 -9.85 -22.81
CA ILE A 707 12.52 -9.82 -21.42
C ILE A 707 11.03 -10.14 -21.35
N LEU A 708 10.23 -9.50 -22.21
CA LEU A 708 8.79 -9.73 -22.28
C LEU A 708 8.47 -11.19 -22.65
N ALA A 709 9.15 -11.76 -23.64
CA ALA A 709 8.96 -13.15 -24.03
C ALA A 709 9.21 -14.12 -22.87
N GLY A 710 10.30 -13.91 -22.11
CA GLY A 710 10.60 -14.72 -20.94
C GLY A 710 9.57 -14.57 -19.81
N ALA A 711 9.02 -13.37 -19.61
CA ALA A 711 7.96 -13.14 -18.63
C ALA A 711 6.64 -13.78 -19.05
N ILE A 712 6.23 -13.62 -20.32
CA ILE A 712 5.05 -14.25 -20.89
C ILE A 712 5.15 -15.77 -20.77
N GLU A 713 6.29 -16.37 -21.10
CA GLU A 713 6.50 -17.81 -20.97
C GLU A 713 6.30 -18.27 -19.51
N ARG A 714 6.90 -17.58 -18.52
CA ARG A 714 6.70 -17.91 -17.10
C ARG A 714 5.24 -17.79 -16.68
N TRP A 715 4.58 -16.68 -17.02
CA TRP A 715 3.19 -16.44 -16.64
C TRP A 715 2.25 -17.44 -17.32
N THR A 716 2.44 -17.72 -18.61
CA THR A 716 1.65 -18.74 -19.33
C THR A 716 1.89 -20.13 -18.76
N ASN A 717 3.14 -20.51 -18.45
CA ASN A 717 3.45 -21.80 -17.84
C ASN A 717 2.79 -21.97 -16.47
N ALA A 718 2.73 -20.91 -15.66
CA ALA A 718 2.01 -20.94 -14.37
C ALA A 718 0.51 -21.22 -14.56
N VAL A 719 -0.11 -20.61 -15.59
CA VAL A 719 -1.51 -20.86 -15.94
C VAL A 719 -1.71 -22.25 -16.53
N THR A 720 -0.81 -22.71 -17.41
CA THR A 720 -0.84 -24.07 -17.97
C THR A 720 -0.71 -25.14 -16.89
N ALA A 721 0.18 -24.96 -15.91
CA ALA A 721 0.30 -25.85 -14.76
C ALA A 721 -1.00 -25.89 -13.94
N ARG A 722 -1.65 -24.73 -13.78
CA ARG A 722 -2.93 -24.58 -13.10
C ARG A 722 -4.10 -25.22 -13.87
N LEU A 723 -4.06 -25.26 -15.19
CA LEU A 723 -5.05 -25.92 -16.06
C LEU A 723 -4.84 -27.45 -16.13
N SER A 724 -3.60 -27.90 -16.01
CA SER A 724 -3.23 -29.32 -16.08
C SER A 724 -3.35 -30.06 -14.74
N ARG A 725 -3.79 -29.37 -13.68
CA ARG A 725 -3.91 -29.95 -12.34
C ARG A 725 -4.99 -31.04 -12.26
N PRO A 726 -4.91 -31.96 -11.28
CA PRO A 726 -6.01 -32.86 -10.96
C PRO A 726 -7.30 -32.09 -10.68
N THR A 727 -8.42 -32.62 -11.18
CA THR A 727 -9.74 -32.00 -11.01
C THR A 727 -10.11 -31.89 -9.54
N THR A 728 -10.71 -30.77 -9.17
CA THR A 728 -11.10 -30.55 -7.77
C THR A 728 -12.31 -31.42 -7.38
N PRO A 729 -12.53 -31.68 -6.08
CA PRO A 729 -13.73 -32.36 -5.61
C PRO A 729 -15.02 -31.64 -6.07
N SER A 730 -15.03 -30.31 -6.08
CA SER A 730 -16.17 -29.51 -6.54
C SER A 730 -16.42 -29.69 -8.05
N THR A 731 -15.36 -29.67 -8.88
CA THR A 731 -15.47 -29.99 -10.32
C THR A 731 -16.03 -31.39 -10.54
N THR A 732 -15.56 -32.38 -9.76
CA THR A 732 -16.01 -33.76 -9.85
C THR A 732 -17.50 -33.87 -9.49
N ALA A 733 -17.94 -33.20 -8.42
CA ALA A 733 -19.33 -33.13 -8.03
C ALA A 733 -20.20 -32.45 -9.09
N ALA A 734 -19.71 -31.38 -9.73
CA ALA A 734 -20.40 -30.68 -10.80
C ALA A 734 -20.66 -31.61 -12.00
N VAL A 735 -19.65 -32.39 -12.42
CA VAL A 735 -19.80 -33.40 -13.49
C VAL A 735 -20.86 -34.44 -13.11
N SER A 736 -20.76 -35.04 -11.92
CA SER A 736 -21.73 -36.04 -11.46
C SER A 736 -23.15 -35.49 -11.41
N ALA A 737 -23.34 -34.29 -10.87
CA ALA A 737 -24.64 -33.63 -10.80
C ALA A 737 -25.22 -33.35 -12.19
N THR A 738 -24.39 -32.96 -13.16
CA THR A 738 -24.81 -32.71 -14.54
C THR A 738 -25.19 -34.00 -15.27
N ILE A 739 -24.54 -35.13 -14.97
CA ILE A 739 -24.97 -36.46 -15.47
C ILE A 739 -26.37 -36.79 -14.95
N VAL A 740 -26.58 -36.69 -13.62
CA VAL A 740 -27.89 -36.97 -13.02
C VAL A 740 -28.97 -36.02 -13.54
N ALA A 741 -28.65 -34.74 -13.66
CA ALA A 741 -29.56 -33.75 -14.23
C ALA A 741 -29.91 -34.08 -15.68
N SER A 742 -28.93 -34.47 -16.50
CA SER A 742 -29.16 -34.87 -17.90
C SER A 742 -29.99 -36.15 -18.02
N ALA A 743 -29.89 -37.06 -17.05
CA ALA A 743 -30.75 -38.24 -16.98
C ALA A 743 -32.20 -37.86 -16.67
N LEU A 744 -32.42 -36.96 -15.70
CA LEU A 744 -33.75 -36.47 -15.32
C LEU A 744 -34.45 -35.69 -16.43
N THR A 745 -33.70 -34.98 -17.28
CA THR A 745 -34.25 -34.25 -18.42
C THR A 745 -34.41 -35.11 -19.68
N GLY A 746 -34.12 -36.42 -19.62
CA GLY A 746 -34.31 -37.35 -20.73
C GLY A 746 -33.15 -37.44 -21.74
N ASN A 747 -32.10 -36.62 -21.59
CA ASN A 747 -30.96 -36.57 -22.52
C ASN A 747 -30.08 -37.83 -22.50
N LEU A 748 -30.27 -38.72 -21.51
CA LEU A 748 -29.51 -39.96 -21.35
C LEU A 748 -30.36 -41.24 -21.45
N SER A 749 -31.63 -41.13 -21.87
CA SER A 749 -32.55 -42.28 -21.97
C SER A 749 -32.06 -43.41 -22.89
N ARG A 750 -31.17 -43.11 -23.85
CA ARG A 750 -30.57 -44.07 -24.79
C ARG A 750 -29.05 -44.23 -24.62
N ALA A 751 -28.49 -43.77 -23.51
CA ALA A 751 -27.06 -43.84 -23.28
C ALA A 751 -26.60 -45.30 -23.09
N THR A 752 -25.64 -45.74 -23.89
CA THR A 752 -25.08 -47.11 -23.86
C THR A 752 -23.56 -47.13 -23.71
N ALA A 753 -22.90 -46.00 -24.01
CA ALA A 753 -21.45 -45.86 -23.94
C ALA A 753 -21.05 -44.62 -23.12
N PRO A 754 -19.84 -44.59 -22.52
CA PRO A 754 -19.30 -43.42 -21.83
C PRO A 754 -19.33 -42.12 -22.68
N ALA A 755 -19.26 -42.25 -24.01
CA ALA A 755 -19.33 -41.11 -24.93
C ALA A 755 -20.69 -40.40 -24.88
N ASP A 756 -21.80 -41.12 -24.64
CA ASP A 756 -23.14 -40.54 -24.56
C ASP A 756 -23.28 -39.63 -23.34
N TYR A 757 -22.69 -40.05 -22.21
CA TYR A 757 -22.61 -39.23 -20.99
C TYR A 757 -21.79 -37.97 -21.21
N VAL A 758 -20.64 -38.09 -21.87
CA VAL A 758 -19.81 -36.92 -22.23
C VAL A 758 -20.61 -35.98 -23.13
N SER A 759 -21.28 -36.48 -24.17
CA SER A 759 -22.10 -35.67 -25.06
C SER A 759 -23.22 -34.93 -24.30
N ALA A 760 -23.85 -35.58 -23.32
CA ALA A 760 -24.91 -34.97 -22.52
C ALA A 760 -24.44 -33.84 -21.61
N LEU A 761 -23.17 -33.84 -21.18
CA LEU A 761 -22.60 -32.76 -20.35
C LEU A 761 -22.50 -31.43 -21.11
N PHE A 762 -22.32 -31.47 -22.43
CA PHE A 762 -22.16 -30.30 -23.29
C PHE A 762 -23.41 -30.01 -24.15
N SER A 763 -24.45 -30.84 -24.08
CA SER A 763 -25.67 -30.62 -24.84
C SER A 763 -26.55 -29.55 -24.20
N VAL A 764 -26.93 -28.55 -24.99
CA VAL A 764 -27.99 -27.62 -24.63
C VAL A 764 -29.32 -28.36 -24.77
N GLY A 765 -30.04 -28.53 -23.67
CA GLY A 765 -31.38 -29.12 -23.67
C GLY A 765 -32.46 -28.06 -23.84
N ASP A 766 -33.59 -28.44 -24.45
CA ASP A 766 -34.79 -27.61 -24.43
C ASP A 766 -35.38 -27.54 -23.01
N ALA A 767 -36.12 -26.46 -22.76
CA ALA A 767 -36.86 -26.33 -21.49
C ALA A 767 -37.81 -27.53 -21.34
N PRO A 768 -37.90 -28.13 -20.14
CA PRO A 768 -38.72 -29.32 -19.93
C PRO A 768 -40.21 -29.01 -20.20
N ALA A 769 -40.85 -29.83 -21.04
CA ALA A 769 -42.29 -29.81 -21.23
C ALA A 769 -42.95 -30.63 -20.12
N PHE A 770 -43.89 -30.02 -19.38
CA PHE A 770 -44.58 -30.70 -18.29
C PHE A 770 -45.94 -31.24 -18.72
N SER A 771 -46.11 -32.54 -18.62
CA SER A 771 -47.39 -33.21 -18.85
C SER A 771 -48.21 -33.26 -17.56
N PRO A 772 -49.54 -33.03 -17.61
CA PRO A 772 -50.40 -33.08 -16.42
C PRO A 772 -50.45 -34.46 -15.74
N GLU A 773 -50.01 -35.51 -16.42
CA GLU A 773 -50.00 -36.89 -15.93
C GLU A 773 -48.85 -37.20 -14.94
N ARG A 774 -47.91 -36.26 -14.74
CA ARG A 774 -46.74 -36.36 -13.81
C ARG A 774 -47.03 -35.73 -12.45
N SER A 775 -46.37 -36.20 -11.38
CA SER A 775 -46.52 -35.53 -10.08
C SER A 775 -45.86 -34.16 -10.03
N THR A 776 -46.37 -33.30 -9.16
CA THR A 776 -45.80 -31.97 -8.88
C THR A 776 -44.35 -32.04 -8.38
N LYS A 777 -44.02 -33.07 -7.60
CA LYS A 777 -42.65 -33.30 -7.10
C LYS A 777 -41.68 -33.67 -8.22
N TRP A 778 -42.11 -34.49 -9.19
CA TRP A 778 -41.31 -34.81 -10.37
C TRP A 778 -41.06 -33.58 -11.23
N THR A 779 -42.10 -32.85 -11.56
CA THR A 779 -42.02 -31.59 -12.32
C THR A 779 -41.06 -30.59 -11.67
N ALA A 780 -41.13 -30.43 -10.34
CA ALA A 780 -40.21 -29.58 -9.58
C ALA A 780 -38.76 -30.11 -9.61
N LEU A 781 -38.56 -31.42 -9.52
CA LEU A 781 -37.22 -32.02 -9.60
C LEU A 781 -36.59 -31.83 -10.99
N VAL A 782 -37.35 -32.02 -12.07
CA VAL A 782 -36.87 -31.82 -13.45
C VAL A 782 -36.56 -30.36 -13.73
N ALA A 783 -37.38 -29.41 -13.26
CA ALA A 783 -37.08 -27.98 -13.34
C ALA A 783 -35.76 -27.64 -12.63
N LYS A 784 -35.58 -28.15 -11.41
CA LYS A 784 -34.33 -27.96 -10.65
C LYS A 784 -33.12 -28.63 -11.32
N ALA A 785 -33.31 -29.80 -11.92
CA ALA A 785 -32.27 -30.48 -12.69
C ALA A 785 -31.81 -29.63 -13.89
N PHE A 786 -32.75 -29.00 -14.61
CA PHE A 786 -32.44 -28.09 -15.71
C PHE A 786 -31.57 -26.90 -15.26
N GLU A 787 -31.92 -26.26 -14.14
CA GLU A 787 -31.13 -25.17 -13.55
C GLU A 787 -29.74 -25.61 -13.08
N VAL A 788 -29.64 -26.79 -12.45
CA VAL A 788 -28.35 -27.37 -12.02
C VAL A 788 -27.46 -27.64 -13.22
N LYS A 789 -28.01 -28.25 -14.29
CA LYS A 789 -27.29 -28.50 -15.53
C LYS A 789 -26.77 -27.20 -16.13
N ALA A 790 -27.64 -26.20 -16.36
CA ALA A 790 -27.26 -24.94 -16.99
C ALA A 790 -26.14 -24.20 -16.22
N ARG A 791 -26.21 -24.21 -14.88
CA ARG A 791 -25.19 -23.58 -14.02
C ARG A 791 -23.85 -24.32 -14.06
N ASN A 792 -23.87 -25.65 -13.92
CA ASN A 792 -22.64 -26.45 -13.86
C ASN A 792 -22.00 -26.61 -15.24
N GLN A 793 -22.79 -26.57 -16.31
CA GLN A 793 -22.30 -26.67 -17.68
C GLN A 793 -21.23 -25.62 -17.96
N LYS A 794 -21.44 -24.35 -17.59
CA LYS A 794 -20.43 -23.29 -17.75
C LYS A 794 -19.05 -23.62 -17.14
N GLN A 795 -19.05 -24.21 -15.95
CA GLN A 795 -17.82 -24.63 -15.27
C GLN A 795 -17.17 -25.83 -15.99
N ILE A 796 -17.97 -26.80 -16.45
CA ILE A 796 -17.51 -27.97 -17.20
C ILE A 796 -16.93 -27.54 -18.56
N GLU A 797 -17.57 -26.58 -19.22
CA GLU A 797 -17.15 -25.99 -20.48
C GLU A 797 -15.83 -25.24 -20.37
N ALA A 798 -15.61 -24.51 -19.28
CA ALA A 798 -14.33 -23.85 -19.01
C ALA A 798 -13.20 -24.85 -18.70
N GLU A 799 -13.49 -25.90 -17.92
CA GLU A 799 -12.46 -26.81 -17.42
C GLU A 799 -12.10 -27.93 -18.40
N PHE A 800 -13.06 -28.43 -19.18
CA PHE A 800 -12.90 -29.59 -20.06
C PHE A 800 -13.19 -29.30 -21.54
N GLY A 801 -13.80 -28.17 -21.86
CA GLY A 801 -14.05 -27.76 -23.24
C GLY A 801 -12.79 -27.21 -23.89
N GLU A 802 -12.67 -27.43 -25.20
CA GLU A 802 -11.67 -26.80 -26.04
C GLU A 802 -12.37 -25.97 -27.12
N ALA A 803 -12.04 -24.68 -27.14
CA ALA A 803 -12.51 -23.72 -28.12
C ALA A 803 -11.42 -22.66 -28.33
N ARG A 804 -11.07 -22.42 -29.60
CA ARG A 804 -10.16 -21.34 -30.01
C ARG A 804 -10.95 -20.12 -30.45
N GLY A 805 -10.54 -18.94 -29.98
CA GLY A 805 -11.26 -17.67 -30.11
C GLY A 805 -12.35 -17.48 -29.04
N ARG A 806 -12.77 -16.23 -28.82
CA ARG A 806 -13.71 -15.88 -27.72
C ARG A 806 -15.20 -16.13 -28.02
N THR A 807 -15.56 -16.35 -29.28
CA THR A 807 -16.96 -16.42 -29.74
C THR A 807 -17.34 -17.77 -30.36
N GLY A 808 -16.42 -18.74 -30.36
CA GLY A 808 -16.66 -20.08 -30.90
C GLY A 808 -17.26 -21.02 -29.86
N GLY A 809 -18.21 -21.86 -30.27
CA GLY A 809 -18.66 -22.99 -29.45
C GLY A 809 -17.57 -24.06 -29.29
N ILE A 810 -17.76 -24.95 -28.31
CA ILE A 810 -16.83 -26.04 -27.98
C ILE A 810 -16.69 -27.00 -29.17
N ARG A 811 -15.45 -27.24 -29.59
CA ARG A 811 -15.13 -28.09 -30.74
C ARG A 811 -14.59 -29.45 -30.30
N MET A 812 -13.81 -29.48 -29.23
CA MET A 812 -13.22 -30.69 -28.68
C MET A 812 -13.36 -30.70 -27.16
N VAL A 813 -13.13 -31.87 -26.54
CA VAL A 813 -13.20 -32.03 -25.09
C VAL A 813 -11.98 -32.78 -24.58
N GLN A 814 -11.52 -32.44 -23.38
CA GLN A 814 -10.44 -33.12 -22.67
C GLN A 814 -10.91 -34.47 -22.09
N ALA A 815 -11.15 -35.42 -22.99
CA ALA A 815 -11.73 -36.72 -22.66
C ALA A 815 -10.84 -37.55 -21.71
N ASP A 816 -9.53 -37.39 -21.76
CA ASP A 816 -8.56 -38.05 -20.86
C ASP A 816 -8.77 -37.66 -19.39
N ARG A 817 -9.14 -36.39 -19.12
CA ARG A 817 -9.45 -35.88 -17.77
C ARG A 817 -10.91 -36.15 -17.38
N LEU A 818 -11.82 -36.03 -18.33
CA LEU A 818 -13.26 -36.14 -18.07
C LEU A 818 -13.77 -37.59 -17.98
N LEU A 819 -13.30 -38.49 -18.86
CA LEU A 819 -13.78 -39.88 -18.89
C LEU A 819 -13.51 -40.65 -17.59
N PRO A 820 -12.37 -40.50 -16.87
CA PRO A 820 -12.19 -41.14 -15.58
C PRO A 820 -13.25 -40.75 -14.55
N ILE A 821 -13.70 -39.49 -14.56
CA ILE A 821 -14.77 -39.00 -13.66
C ILE A 821 -16.09 -39.63 -14.06
N VAL A 822 -16.44 -39.57 -15.34
CA VAL A 822 -17.67 -40.16 -15.89
C VAL A 822 -17.73 -41.66 -15.59
N LYS A 823 -16.68 -42.42 -15.93
CA LYS A 823 -16.62 -43.87 -15.71
C LYS A 823 -16.73 -44.23 -14.22
N ARG A 824 -16.06 -43.49 -13.34
CA ARG A 824 -16.15 -43.71 -11.90
C ARG A 824 -17.60 -43.52 -11.43
N PHE A 825 -18.22 -42.41 -11.80
CA PHE A 825 -19.60 -42.13 -11.43
C PHE A 825 -20.58 -43.16 -12.02
N THR A 826 -20.50 -43.46 -13.31
CA THR A 826 -21.44 -44.39 -13.97
C THR A 826 -21.27 -45.84 -13.53
N SER A 827 -20.14 -46.20 -12.91
CA SER A 827 -19.95 -47.55 -12.34
C SER A 827 -20.70 -47.78 -11.02
N THR A 828 -20.99 -46.71 -10.26
CA THR A 828 -21.65 -46.81 -8.95
C THR A 828 -23.02 -46.15 -8.90
N TRP A 829 -23.23 -45.09 -9.69
CA TRP A 829 -24.43 -44.24 -9.66
C TRP A 829 -24.79 -43.73 -8.25
N GLU A 830 -23.77 -43.55 -7.40
CA GLU A 830 -23.95 -43.04 -6.05
C GLU A 830 -24.43 -41.59 -6.08
N ILE A 831 -25.69 -41.37 -5.68
CA ILE A 831 -26.30 -40.04 -5.61
C ILE A 831 -26.02 -39.40 -4.24
N ASP A 832 -24.74 -39.17 -3.97
CA ASP A 832 -24.25 -38.43 -2.82
C ASP A 832 -23.19 -37.40 -3.24
N SER A 833 -23.10 -36.29 -2.51
CA SER A 833 -22.08 -35.27 -2.74
C SER A 833 -21.75 -34.55 -1.45
N SER A 834 -20.46 -34.43 -1.17
CA SER A 834 -19.94 -33.60 -0.08
C SER A 834 -19.91 -32.11 -0.42
N ASP A 835 -20.18 -31.72 -1.67
CA ASP A 835 -20.24 -30.32 -2.09
C ASP A 835 -21.58 -29.69 -1.65
N PRO A 836 -21.59 -28.67 -0.76
CA PRO A 836 -22.82 -28.07 -0.25
C PRO A 836 -23.74 -27.51 -1.33
N ALA A 837 -23.20 -27.04 -2.46
CA ALA A 837 -23.98 -26.46 -3.56
C ALA A 837 -24.80 -27.51 -4.32
N ILE A 838 -24.39 -28.79 -4.24
CA ILE A 838 -24.92 -29.90 -5.03
C ILE A 838 -25.64 -30.94 -4.13
N ALA A 839 -25.19 -31.12 -2.90
CA ALA A 839 -25.70 -32.12 -1.95
C ALA A 839 -27.23 -32.10 -1.79
N GLY A 840 -27.82 -30.90 -1.74
CA GLY A 840 -29.27 -30.74 -1.61
C GLY A 840 -30.06 -31.18 -2.86
N PHE A 841 -29.47 -31.08 -4.06
CA PHE A 841 -30.08 -31.61 -5.28
C PHE A 841 -29.96 -33.15 -5.31
N MET A 842 -28.76 -33.68 -5.13
CA MET A 842 -28.49 -35.13 -5.15
C MET A 842 -29.40 -35.90 -4.18
N ARG A 843 -29.49 -35.46 -2.91
CA ARG A 843 -30.34 -36.12 -1.90
C ARG A 843 -31.84 -36.12 -2.24
N SER A 844 -32.30 -35.20 -3.09
CA SER A 844 -33.71 -35.12 -3.48
C SER A 844 -34.11 -36.09 -4.61
N VAL A 845 -33.15 -36.67 -5.33
CA VAL A 845 -33.43 -37.46 -6.54
C VAL A 845 -34.07 -38.80 -6.21
N ALA A 846 -33.41 -39.65 -5.41
CA ALA A 846 -33.88 -41.01 -5.15
C ALA A 846 -35.31 -41.07 -4.56
N PRO A 847 -35.69 -40.27 -3.53
CA PRO A 847 -37.04 -40.32 -2.97
C PRO A 847 -38.15 -39.95 -3.98
N VAL A 848 -37.89 -39.01 -4.89
CA VAL A 848 -38.86 -38.58 -5.90
C VAL A 848 -38.96 -39.61 -7.03
N VAL A 849 -37.82 -40.18 -7.44
CA VAL A 849 -37.75 -41.26 -8.43
C VAL A 849 -38.51 -42.50 -7.95
N ASP A 850 -38.29 -42.94 -6.69
CA ASP A 850 -38.98 -44.10 -6.14
C ASP A 850 -40.49 -43.86 -6.02
N GLN A 851 -40.91 -42.64 -5.65
CA GLN A 851 -42.33 -42.28 -5.61
C GLN A 851 -42.99 -42.35 -7.00
N GLU A 852 -42.34 -41.79 -8.04
CA GLU A 852 -42.84 -41.86 -9.42
C GLU A 852 -42.83 -43.30 -9.96
N TRP A 853 -41.81 -44.09 -9.61
CA TRP A 853 -41.70 -45.49 -9.99
C TRP A 853 -42.85 -46.32 -9.42
N GLN A 854 -43.18 -46.13 -8.14
CA GLN A 854 -44.33 -46.78 -7.51
C GLN A 854 -45.65 -46.39 -8.19
N ALA A 855 -45.84 -45.11 -8.52
CA ALA A 855 -47.04 -44.66 -9.23
C ALA A 855 -47.15 -45.28 -10.63
N LEU A 856 -46.03 -45.43 -11.35
CA LEU A 856 -45.99 -46.11 -12.64
C LEU A 856 -46.33 -47.61 -12.49
N GLN A 857 -45.74 -48.29 -11.50
CA GLN A 857 -45.97 -49.70 -11.24
C GLN A 857 -47.45 -50.02 -10.99
N VAL A 858 -48.13 -49.19 -10.18
CA VAL A 858 -49.56 -49.31 -9.92
C VAL A 858 -50.36 -49.22 -11.22
N ARG A 859 -50.12 -48.18 -12.03
CA ARG A 859 -50.84 -47.97 -13.30
C ARG A 859 -50.64 -49.10 -14.30
N VAL A 860 -49.43 -49.65 -14.40
CA VAL A 860 -49.14 -50.78 -15.29
C VAL A 860 -49.86 -52.03 -14.80
N THR A 861 -49.73 -52.37 -13.51
CA THR A 861 -50.30 -53.59 -12.93
C THR A 861 -51.83 -53.64 -13.08
N GLU A 862 -52.51 -52.51 -12.88
CA GLU A 862 -53.96 -52.40 -12.99
C GLU A 862 -54.49 -52.68 -14.41
N VAL A 863 -53.69 -52.42 -15.45
CA VAL A 863 -54.20 -52.41 -16.84
C VAL A 863 -53.56 -53.49 -17.70
N GLN A 864 -52.43 -54.06 -17.29
CA GLN A 864 -51.68 -55.05 -18.06
C GLN A 864 -52.53 -56.27 -18.44
N GLN A 865 -53.43 -56.72 -17.56
CA GLN A 865 -54.31 -57.87 -17.82
C GLN A 865 -55.44 -57.57 -18.81
N LEU A 866 -55.74 -56.28 -19.06
CA LEU A 866 -56.80 -55.83 -19.96
C LEU A 866 -56.32 -55.69 -21.41
N LEU A 867 -55.01 -55.76 -21.67
CA LEU A 867 -54.41 -55.58 -22.99
C LEU A 867 -54.03 -56.92 -23.62
N ASP A 868 -54.34 -57.10 -24.90
CA ASP A 868 -53.96 -58.29 -25.67
C ASP A 868 -52.56 -58.10 -26.28
N LEU A 869 -51.53 -58.04 -25.40
CA LEU A 869 -50.13 -57.84 -25.79
C LEU A 869 -49.54 -59.06 -26.52
N GLU A 870 -50.04 -60.27 -26.25
CA GLU A 870 -49.53 -61.53 -26.82
C GLU A 870 -49.88 -61.72 -28.30
N ARG A 871 -51.00 -61.14 -28.77
CA ARG A 871 -51.45 -61.27 -30.17
C ARG A 871 -51.02 -60.13 -31.09
N GLN A 872 -50.13 -59.24 -30.64
CA GLN A 872 -49.58 -58.10 -31.41
C GLN A 872 -50.62 -57.21 -32.08
N ARG A 873 -51.79 -57.00 -31.46
CA ARG A 873 -52.82 -56.11 -32.02
C ARG A 873 -52.44 -54.64 -31.81
N SER A 874 -52.62 -53.81 -32.85
CA SER A 874 -52.30 -52.39 -32.77
C SER A 874 -53.21 -51.64 -31.79
N TRP A 875 -52.72 -50.52 -31.25
CA TRP A 875 -53.49 -49.67 -30.33
C TRP A 875 -54.81 -49.22 -30.94
N THR A 876 -54.78 -48.85 -32.21
CA THR A 876 -55.95 -48.41 -32.99
C THR A 876 -56.99 -49.52 -33.15
N ASP A 877 -56.58 -50.77 -33.32
CA ASP A 877 -57.51 -51.91 -33.43
C ASP A 877 -58.15 -52.24 -32.07
N GLN A 878 -57.34 -52.25 -30.99
CA GLN A 878 -57.82 -52.57 -29.64
C GLN A 878 -58.81 -51.48 -29.15
N THR A 879 -58.43 -50.21 -29.26
CA THR A 879 -59.28 -49.08 -28.84
C THR A 879 -60.47 -48.88 -29.79
N GLY A 880 -60.29 -49.11 -31.09
CA GLY A 880 -61.34 -48.96 -32.10
C GLY A 880 -62.52 -49.90 -31.89
N LYS A 881 -62.26 -51.13 -31.42
CA LYS A 881 -63.31 -52.10 -31.04
C LYS A 881 -64.13 -51.60 -29.86
N VAL A 882 -63.48 -51.13 -28.79
CA VAL A 882 -64.13 -50.57 -27.60
C VAL A 882 -64.95 -49.33 -27.96
N LEU A 883 -64.37 -48.40 -28.74
CA LEU A 883 -65.05 -47.19 -29.20
C LEU A 883 -66.26 -47.49 -30.10
N THR A 884 -66.18 -48.51 -30.95
CA THR A 884 -67.31 -48.94 -31.80
C THR A 884 -68.49 -49.40 -30.95
N VAL A 885 -68.22 -50.24 -29.94
CA VAL A 885 -69.26 -50.71 -29.00
C VAL A 885 -69.90 -49.53 -28.25
N LEU A 886 -69.09 -48.62 -27.72
CA LEU A 886 -69.59 -47.46 -26.96
C LEU A 886 -70.34 -46.45 -27.85
N ARG A 887 -69.94 -46.25 -29.11
CA ARG A 887 -70.68 -45.40 -30.07
C ARG A 887 -72.04 -45.98 -30.40
N ILE A 888 -72.14 -47.29 -30.60
CA ILE A 888 -73.43 -47.96 -30.83
C ILE A 888 -74.32 -47.81 -29.60
N ALA A 889 -73.78 -48.02 -28.39
CA ALA A 889 -74.52 -47.83 -27.14
C ALA A 889 -74.98 -46.37 -26.94
N HIS A 890 -74.14 -45.40 -27.29
CA HIS A 890 -74.48 -43.98 -27.23
C HIS A 890 -75.58 -43.59 -28.25
N GLN A 891 -75.48 -44.04 -29.50
CA GLN A 891 -76.51 -43.84 -30.53
C GLN A 891 -77.85 -44.48 -30.16
N ALA A 892 -77.82 -45.61 -29.46
CA ALA A 892 -79.00 -46.27 -28.92
C ALA A 892 -79.57 -45.59 -27.64
N GLY A 893 -78.94 -44.51 -27.16
CA GLY A 893 -79.35 -43.78 -25.96
C GLY A 893 -79.08 -44.50 -24.64
N ARG A 894 -78.19 -45.51 -24.64
CA ARG A 894 -77.91 -46.41 -23.51
C ARG A 894 -76.66 -46.05 -22.71
N LEU A 895 -75.88 -45.08 -23.19
CA LEU A 895 -74.73 -44.53 -22.47
C LEU A 895 -75.14 -43.17 -21.87
N ASN A 896 -75.29 -43.12 -20.55
CA ASN A 896 -75.71 -41.92 -19.82
C ASN A 896 -74.66 -40.80 -19.83
N ASP A 897 -73.38 -41.14 -20.01
CA ASP A 897 -72.27 -40.20 -20.05
C ASP A 897 -72.01 -39.72 -21.48
N ARG A 898 -72.35 -38.46 -21.76
CA ARG A 898 -72.30 -37.91 -23.13
C ARG A 898 -70.89 -37.63 -23.63
N ASN A 899 -69.92 -37.45 -22.73
CA ASN A 899 -68.56 -37.05 -23.10
C ASN A 899 -67.59 -38.24 -23.17
N ALA A 900 -67.98 -39.40 -22.63
CA ALA A 900 -67.12 -40.60 -22.58
C ALA A 900 -66.56 -41.02 -23.94
N VAL A 901 -67.37 -40.97 -25.00
CA VAL A 901 -66.93 -41.34 -26.36
C VAL A 901 -65.92 -40.34 -26.92
N GLU A 902 -66.11 -39.04 -26.65
CA GLU A 902 -65.20 -37.98 -27.10
C GLU A 902 -63.85 -38.06 -26.36
N GLU A 903 -63.88 -38.19 -25.03
CA GLU A 903 -62.69 -38.36 -24.18
C GLU A 903 -61.88 -39.61 -24.54
N LEU A 904 -62.55 -40.75 -24.74
CA LEU A 904 -61.89 -42.00 -25.15
C LEU A 904 -61.35 -41.90 -26.58
N THR A 905 -62.03 -41.20 -27.50
CA THR A 905 -61.53 -40.97 -28.86
C THR A 905 -60.28 -40.10 -28.82
N SER A 906 -60.25 -39.08 -27.96
CA SER A 906 -59.08 -38.22 -27.73
C SER A 906 -57.89 -39.02 -27.18
N LEU A 907 -58.10 -39.86 -26.16
CA LEU A 907 -57.05 -40.71 -25.59
C LEU A 907 -56.54 -41.76 -26.58
N ALA A 908 -57.43 -42.39 -27.37
CA ALA A 908 -57.05 -43.37 -28.38
C ALA A 908 -56.21 -42.77 -29.52
N ALA A 909 -56.40 -41.48 -29.82
CA ALA A 909 -55.67 -40.78 -30.88
C ALA A 909 -54.27 -40.28 -30.46
N ARG A 910 -53.92 -40.33 -29.17
CA ARG A 910 -52.60 -39.91 -28.68
C ARG A 910 -51.54 -40.98 -29.01
N ASP A 911 -50.59 -40.62 -29.87
CA ASP A 911 -49.43 -41.43 -30.30
C ASP A 911 -49.68 -42.95 -30.45
N PRO A 912 -50.60 -43.34 -31.35
CA PRO A 912 -51.07 -44.72 -31.45
C PRO A 912 -49.97 -45.72 -31.84
N ASP A 913 -48.90 -45.25 -32.46
CA ASP A 913 -47.81 -46.09 -32.96
C ASP A 913 -46.76 -46.41 -31.88
N SER A 914 -46.66 -45.60 -30.82
CA SER A 914 -45.61 -45.73 -29.80
C SER A 914 -46.15 -46.05 -28.40
N VAL A 915 -47.42 -45.77 -28.12
CA VAL A 915 -48.04 -45.95 -26.79
C VAL A 915 -47.97 -47.39 -26.29
N LEU A 916 -48.36 -48.39 -27.11
CA LEU A 916 -48.32 -49.79 -26.69
C LEU A 916 -46.90 -50.33 -26.56
N ARG A 917 -45.96 -49.88 -27.41
CA ARG A 917 -44.54 -50.26 -27.30
C ARG A 917 -43.95 -49.75 -25.99
N SER A 918 -44.17 -48.47 -25.69
CA SER A 918 -43.69 -47.85 -24.45
C SER A 918 -44.32 -48.47 -23.21
N PHE A 919 -45.60 -48.84 -23.28
CA PHE A 919 -46.28 -49.58 -22.20
C PHE A 919 -45.65 -50.96 -22.00
N ALA A 920 -45.40 -51.71 -23.09
CA ALA A 920 -44.77 -53.02 -23.01
C ALA A 920 -43.34 -52.94 -22.45
N ASP A 921 -42.56 -51.95 -22.86
CA ASP A 921 -41.22 -51.71 -22.33
C ASP A 921 -41.25 -51.40 -20.82
N ALA A 922 -42.20 -50.56 -20.38
CA ALA A 922 -42.41 -50.28 -18.96
C ALA A 922 -42.82 -51.53 -18.18
N ALA A 923 -43.77 -52.32 -18.71
CA ALA A 923 -44.23 -53.55 -18.09
C ALA A 923 -43.11 -54.59 -17.95
N ASN A 924 -42.30 -54.77 -19.00
CA ASN A 924 -41.15 -55.66 -18.96
C ASN A 924 -40.13 -55.22 -17.90
N LEU A 925 -39.78 -53.93 -17.85
CA LEU A 925 -38.79 -53.43 -16.89
C LEU A 925 -39.26 -53.56 -15.43
N LEU A 926 -40.56 -53.49 -15.18
CA LEU A 926 -41.15 -53.68 -13.85
C LEU A 926 -41.10 -55.14 -13.35
N THR A 927 -40.82 -56.11 -14.23
CA THR A 927 -40.68 -57.53 -13.85
C THR A 927 -39.26 -57.92 -13.40
N VAL A 928 -38.29 -57.01 -13.55
CA VAL A 928 -36.87 -57.21 -13.22
C VAL A 928 -36.47 -56.24 -12.11
N ASP A 929 -35.45 -56.58 -11.33
CA ASP A 929 -34.84 -55.65 -10.36
C ASP A 929 -34.15 -54.49 -11.09
N ALA A 930 -34.93 -53.44 -11.39
CA ALA A 930 -34.47 -52.26 -12.11
C ALA A 930 -33.51 -51.42 -11.26
N THR A 931 -32.33 -51.12 -11.81
CA THR A 931 -31.38 -50.21 -11.16
C THR A 931 -31.91 -48.77 -11.16
N LEU A 932 -31.32 -47.90 -10.35
CA LEU A 932 -31.67 -46.47 -10.34
C LEU A 932 -31.51 -45.82 -11.72
N GLN A 933 -30.50 -46.23 -12.48
CA GLN A 933 -30.29 -45.79 -13.85
C GLN A 933 -31.45 -46.23 -14.75
N ASP A 934 -31.88 -47.49 -14.66
CA ASP A 934 -32.98 -48.03 -15.46
C ASP A 934 -34.30 -47.30 -15.13
N LYS A 935 -34.55 -47.04 -13.85
CA LYS A 935 -35.69 -46.25 -13.38
C LYS A 935 -35.68 -44.83 -13.98
N LEU A 936 -34.54 -44.15 -13.92
CA LEU A 936 -34.39 -42.79 -14.47
C LEU A 936 -34.60 -42.77 -15.98
N ALA A 937 -34.00 -43.72 -16.72
CA ALA A 937 -34.13 -43.80 -18.17
C ALA A 937 -35.58 -43.99 -18.61
N LEU A 938 -36.33 -44.86 -17.92
CA LEU A 938 -37.75 -45.08 -18.21
C LEU A 938 -38.61 -43.86 -17.79
N LEU A 939 -38.41 -43.33 -16.59
CA LEU A 939 -39.22 -42.21 -16.06
C LEU A 939 -38.99 -40.88 -16.80
N ALA A 940 -37.82 -40.70 -17.41
CA ALA A 940 -37.50 -39.54 -18.22
C ALA A 940 -37.88 -39.72 -19.71
N SER A 941 -38.37 -40.90 -20.10
CA SER A 941 -38.94 -41.15 -21.44
C SER A 941 -40.43 -40.79 -21.51
N ASP A 942 -41.05 -40.98 -22.67
CA ASP A 942 -42.51 -40.82 -22.84
C ASP A 942 -43.33 -41.95 -22.18
N ALA A 943 -42.68 -43.02 -21.71
CA ALA A 943 -43.36 -44.19 -21.15
C ALA A 943 -44.35 -43.86 -20.01
N PRO A 944 -44.05 -42.99 -19.02
CA PRO A 944 -45.03 -42.64 -17.99
C PRO A 944 -46.27 -41.93 -18.53
N VAL A 945 -46.12 -41.13 -19.58
CA VAL A 945 -47.24 -40.43 -20.25
C VAL A 945 -48.05 -41.45 -21.05
N HIS A 946 -47.40 -42.32 -21.81
CA HIS A 946 -48.05 -43.39 -22.56
C HIS A 946 -48.79 -44.38 -21.65
N VAL A 947 -48.18 -44.78 -20.53
CA VAL A 947 -48.84 -45.61 -19.51
C VAL A 947 -50.05 -44.89 -18.91
N ALA A 948 -49.97 -43.58 -18.66
CA ALA A 948 -51.11 -42.80 -18.20
C ALA A 948 -52.24 -42.72 -19.25
N VAL A 949 -51.91 -42.62 -20.54
CA VAL A 949 -52.89 -42.65 -21.64
C VAL A 949 -53.61 -44.01 -21.71
N VAL A 950 -52.85 -45.11 -21.64
CA VAL A 950 -53.40 -46.47 -21.65
C VAL A 950 -54.28 -46.71 -20.43
N HIS A 951 -53.80 -46.32 -19.25
CA HIS A 951 -54.53 -46.42 -17.99
C HIS A 951 -55.81 -45.58 -18.00
N GLY A 952 -55.71 -44.31 -18.39
CA GLY A 952 -56.86 -43.42 -18.51
C GLY A 952 -57.91 -43.95 -19.48
N PHE A 953 -57.48 -44.50 -20.63
CA PHE A 953 -58.39 -45.13 -21.59
C PHE A 953 -59.08 -46.36 -20.98
N ALA A 954 -58.33 -47.25 -20.34
CA ALA A 954 -58.86 -48.47 -19.75
C ALA A 954 -59.87 -48.19 -18.61
N VAL A 955 -59.52 -47.32 -17.66
CA VAL A 955 -60.40 -46.94 -16.54
C VAL A 955 -61.66 -46.21 -17.04
N ARG A 956 -61.51 -45.31 -18.00
CA ARG A 956 -62.65 -44.57 -18.58
C ARG A 956 -63.56 -45.48 -19.39
N ALA A 957 -63.00 -46.40 -20.17
CA ALA A 957 -63.75 -47.39 -20.92
C ALA A 957 -64.49 -48.35 -20.00
N ALA A 958 -63.83 -48.87 -18.94
CA ALA A 958 -64.44 -49.71 -17.93
C ALA A 958 -65.66 -49.02 -17.28
N THR A 959 -65.51 -47.76 -16.87
CA THR A 959 -66.61 -46.97 -16.28
C THR A 959 -67.77 -46.78 -17.26
N ALA A 960 -67.48 -46.48 -18.53
CA ALA A 960 -68.49 -46.30 -19.57
C ALA A 960 -69.24 -47.60 -19.88
N ILE A 961 -68.53 -48.73 -19.96
CA ILE A 961 -69.11 -50.06 -20.19
C ILE A 961 -70.02 -50.45 -19.01
N GLN A 962 -69.55 -50.29 -17.76
CA GLN A 962 -70.38 -50.56 -16.57
C GLN A 962 -71.65 -49.68 -16.50
N SER A 963 -71.59 -48.45 -17.01
CA SER A 963 -72.76 -47.56 -17.10
C SER A 963 -73.79 -48.10 -18.10
N VAL A 964 -73.33 -48.59 -19.25
CA VAL A 964 -74.18 -49.25 -20.26
C VAL A 964 -74.78 -50.54 -19.70
N GLU A 965 -73.99 -51.37 -19.01
CA GLU A 965 -74.48 -52.60 -18.38
C GLU A 965 -75.53 -52.32 -17.30
N ARG A 966 -75.33 -51.29 -16.47
CA ARG A 966 -76.31 -50.87 -15.47
C ARG A 966 -77.62 -50.37 -16.08
N ASP A 967 -77.57 -49.61 -17.18
CA ASP A 967 -78.80 -49.17 -17.89
C ASP A 967 -79.54 -50.37 -18.52
N LEU A 968 -78.80 -51.31 -19.11
CA LEU A 968 -79.37 -52.53 -19.69
C LEU A 968 -80.05 -53.42 -18.64
N ALA A 969 -79.42 -53.59 -17.49
CA ALA A 969 -79.97 -54.35 -16.37
C ALA A 969 -81.22 -53.68 -15.78
N ALA A 970 -81.22 -52.34 -15.63
CA ALA A 970 -82.35 -51.59 -15.08
C ALA A 970 -83.59 -51.57 -16.00
N ARG A 971 -83.41 -51.65 -17.33
CA ARG A 971 -84.52 -51.62 -18.29
C ARG A 971 -85.07 -53.00 -18.67
N GLN A 972 -84.29 -54.07 -18.55
CA GLN A 972 -84.80 -55.45 -18.64
C GLN A 972 -85.89 -55.74 -17.59
N THR A 973 -85.86 -55.03 -16.45
CA THR A 973 -86.89 -55.13 -15.40
C THR A 973 -88.17 -54.34 -15.65
N GLN A 974 -88.26 -53.47 -16.68
CA GLN A 974 -89.43 -52.58 -16.90
C GLN A 974 -90.22 -52.80 -18.20
N ALA A 975 -89.71 -53.52 -19.20
CA ALA A 975 -90.45 -53.79 -20.44
C ALA A 975 -90.37 -55.28 -20.85
N GLY A 976 -91.49 -55.98 -20.78
CA GLY A 976 -91.60 -57.35 -21.28
C GLY A 976 -91.64 -57.38 -22.80
N GLY A 977 -90.48 -57.64 -23.43
CA GLY A 977 -90.36 -57.99 -24.84
C GLY A 977 -89.07 -57.48 -25.48
N ALA A 978 -88.08 -58.36 -25.67
CA ALA A 978 -86.78 -57.97 -26.22
C ALA A 978 -86.81 -57.85 -27.76
N THR A 979 -86.31 -56.73 -28.29
CA THR A 979 -86.13 -56.52 -29.75
C THR A 979 -84.82 -57.16 -30.25
N ASP A 980 -84.71 -57.50 -31.54
CA ASP A 980 -83.52 -58.17 -32.11
C ASP A 980 -82.22 -57.37 -31.95
N MET A 981 -82.32 -56.05 -31.70
CA MET A 981 -81.19 -55.18 -31.38
C MET A 981 -80.65 -55.43 -29.95
N GLU A 982 -81.50 -55.84 -29.01
CA GLU A 982 -81.06 -56.25 -27.66
C GLU A 982 -80.30 -57.58 -27.70
N LYS A 983 -80.67 -58.52 -28.59
CA LYS A 983 -79.89 -59.74 -28.76
C LYS A 983 -78.52 -59.48 -29.39
N ALA A 984 -78.39 -58.47 -30.25
CA ALA A 984 -77.11 -58.06 -30.82
C ALA A 984 -76.20 -57.39 -29.78
N VAL A 985 -76.75 -56.47 -28.97
CA VAL A 985 -76.01 -55.81 -27.88
C VAL A 985 -75.66 -56.81 -26.76
N THR A 986 -76.56 -57.72 -26.39
CA THR A 986 -76.29 -58.76 -25.37
C THR A 986 -75.26 -59.78 -25.84
N ARG A 987 -75.24 -60.20 -27.12
CA ARG A 987 -74.19 -61.10 -27.65
C ARG A 987 -72.82 -60.44 -27.73
N VAL A 988 -72.77 -59.13 -27.98
CA VAL A 988 -71.52 -58.36 -27.95
C VAL A 988 -71.08 -58.12 -26.51
N LEU A 989 -72.01 -57.93 -25.57
CA LEU A 989 -71.73 -57.85 -24.13
C LEU A 989 -71.25 -59.17 -23.53
N GLU A 990 -71.78 -60.31 -23.98
CA GLU A 990 -71.25 -61.64 -23.64
C GLU A 990 -69.81 -61.82 -24.15
N ALA A 991 -69.47 -61.25 -25.32
CA ALA A 991 -68.10 -61.26 -25.83
C ALA A 991 -67.17 -60.31 -25.05
N THR A 992 -67.68 -59.22 -24.47
CA THR A 992 -66.96 -58.33 -23.55
C THR A 992 -67.06 -58.73 -22.07
N SER A 993 -67.83 -59.75 -21.69
CA SER A 993 -67.93 -60.22 -20.29
C SER A 993 -66.58 -60.69 -19.73
N ARG A 994 -65.67 -61.16 -20.60
CA ARG A 994 -64.27 -61.44 -20.23
C ARG A 994 -63.48 -60.19 -19.84
N PHE A 995 -63.89 -59.01 -20.32
CA PHE A 995 -63.35 -57.72 -19.93
C PHE A 995 -63.99 -57.23 -18.62
N ASP A 996 -65.29 -57.51 -18.41
CA ASP A 996 -66.02 -57.15 -17.19
C ASP A 996 -65.60 -58.00 -15.97
N ASP A 997 -65.33 -59.30 -16.15
CA ASP A 997 -64.78 -60.17 -15.09
C ASP A 997 -63.37 -59.72 -14.65
N ALA A 998 -62.56 -59.22 -15.59
CA ALA A 998 -61.23 -58.68 -15.32
C ALA A 998 -61.27 -57.30 -14.64
N VAL A 999 -62.24 -56.45 -15.01
CA VAL A 999 -62.46 -55.12 -14.39
C VAL A 999 -63.10 -55.24 -12.99
N LYS A 1000 -64.00 -56.19 -12.76
CA LYS A 1000 -64.60 -56.43 -11.43
C LYS A 1000 -63.59 -56.96 -10.41
N GLY A 1001 -62.53 -57.64 -10.85
CA GLY A 1001 -61.39 -58.02 -10.01
C GLY A 1001 -60.45 -56.86 -9.62
N LEU A 1002 -60.56 -55.69 -10.27
CA LEU A 1002 -59.73 -54.50 -10.01
C LEU A 1002 -60.39 -53.47 -9.07
N LEU A 1003 -61.70 -53.57 -8.82
CA LEU A 1003 -62.49 -52.65 -7.99
C LEU A 1003 -62.89 -53.22 -6.61
N GLN A 1004 -62.43 -54.44 -6.28
CA GLN A 1004 -62.45 -55.03 -4.93
C GLN A 1004 -61.04 -54.96 -4.35
#